data_AF-A0A7C5Z5F7-F1
#
_entry.id   AF-A0A7C5Z5F7-F1
#
_cell.length_a   1.000
_cell.length_b   1.000
_cell.length_c   1.000
_cell.angle_alpha   90.00
_cell.angle_beta   90.00
_cell.angle_gamma   90.00
#
_symmetry.space_group_name_H-M   'P 1'
#
loop_
_entity.id
_entity.type
_entity.pdbx_description
1 polymer ?
#
loop_
_entity_poly.entity_id
_entity_poly.type
_entity_poly.pdbx_seq_one_letter_code
_entity_poly.pdbx_strand_id
1 'polypeptide(L)'
;MHLFHNPYHFVPLGPGEPPNAVSWDDLKSPQHNCKTQHLTHDRFVPQTYSGRIVCKITVETPLICGNEQEERPGRTKLVQPFTLNDKEPALSAASLRGMLSSIAEAVSHSALRVLKGDTLSFRIASTDPEKLSAIGVLEADSVTGALRLRPLCLPTLERSESGTYQMDKSFAGLYPRPVLKVYLGRGANHYDQKEFVDSTEQPLRNATLQPDGSIGPFYGMRLFPAVGWADKDKTVLQSEGGWPRYASKVVKGNGRSRRVPNLSYLIGQVPKACEILPWTDDLASQGFTRGIFRGLVMWIDDRSKHRPPTKYHELFIPFTREMEADSWPTIPVPKEVLDRFHELADQRHNDDKRLPFEPLGTRPKRSEEELRLKPGDVVYFRAGVENGTTVATEVALSSIWRGRVECLDSSSGRLQGINTAAFFRLIHPELVPLNPDRTTLTLAEQLFGVVEVRNKQQQKALERKPAFAFASRLRVSHGVLHSSHAGDPWQPAKELWTKVQQNAMRTKTGDLPLKNLASPKPPCPALYFKYSDGQGGYIPKKKLNPRNHAPQGRKFYLRRKTPPTGDLIFIHPDRLNEPGISRQHQSVEQFVRPGTVFFFHIDFDNLTDLELALLTYVLQPTPSFRHQLGHGKPLGLGQIQIQILGLLQVDRIARYRGPITDPRYGQAYVTGDPDKEWPRELTRYLPSKENRQALPERLAQLVEKFRKWAQDNQLGSVLAALELLGNPDAVRHPVHYPQAAQKPGHRGGPPTDIKDDSADFERDLYQWFVQNDKPTMERQPGQFLHPLVSADGTVASSIPALYREQCSSPPPFPKSGPAPGAGIPTACSPFDLKDRIVDGCRVDAHERTKKGLRIRFAVPFGQVTLAGYLANQSEIASQKYFVGWLGKMKVVNVQKQKAHQTWQCQLQEP
;
A
#
# COMPACT_ATOMS: atom_id res chain seq x y z
N MET A 1 12.70 -6.44 -20.40
CA MET A 1 11.72 -5.92 -19.42
C MET A 1 10.41 -5.70 -20.15
N HIS A 2 9.33 -6.35 -19.72
CA HIS A 2 8.01 -6.22 -20.33
C HIS A 2 7.33 -4.93 -19.82
N LEU A 3 6.77 -4.14 -20.74
CA LEU A 3 5.94 -2.98 -20.40
C LEU A 3 4.60 -3.49 -19.85
N PHE A 4 4.07 -2.84 -18.81
CA PHE A 4 2.79 -3.22 -18.17
C PHE A 4 2.08 -2.00 -17.59
N HIS A 5 0.78 -2.14 -17.33
CA HIS A 5 0.01 -1.19 -16.50
C HIS A 5 -0.44 -1.84 -15.19
N ASN A 6 -0.52 -1.03 -14.14
CA ASN A 6 -1.10 -1.47 -12.87
C ASN A 6 -2.62 -1.67 -13.00
N PRO A 7 -3.28 -2.58 -12.25
CA PRO A 7 -4.72 -2.82 -12.37
C PRO A 7 -5.60 -1.59 -12.12
N TYR A 8 -5.05 -0.58 -11.45
CA TYR A 8 -5.70 0.69 -11.18
C TYR A 8 -4.70 1.85 -11.25
N HIS A 9 -5.25 3.04 -11.47
CA HIS A 9 -4.56 4.32 -11.34
C HIS A 9 -5.44 5.28 -10.52
N PHE A 10 -5.05 6.55 -10.44
CA PHE A 10 -5.71 7.55 -9.62
C PHE A 10 -6.30 8.66 -10.49
N VAL A 11 -7.55 9.01 -10.22
CA VAL A 11 -8.13 10.28 -10.63
C VAL A 11 -7.65 11.33 -9.62
N PRO A 12 -6.99 12.42 -10.05
CA PRO A 12 -6.47 13.43 -9.12
C PRO A 12 -7.60 14.11 -8.35
N LEU A 13 -7.25 14.81 -7.28
CA LEU A 13 -8.17 15.67 -6.54
C LEU A 13 -8.16 17.07 -7.15
N GLY A 14 -9.30 17.76 -7.05
CA GLY A 14 -9.37 19.19 -7.32
C GLY A 14 -8.60 20.00 -6.27
N PRO A 15 -8.34 21.29 -6.54
CA PRO A 15 -7.74 22.19 -5.58
C PRO A 15 -8.76 22.64 -4.53
N GLY A 16 -8.29 22.85 -3.29
CA GLY A 16 -9.04 23.56 -2.24
C GLY A 16 -10.42 22.97 -1.88
N GLU A 17 -11.36 23.87 -1.61
CA GLU A 17 -12.72 23.60 -1.18
C GLU A 17 -13.56 22.89 -2.26
N PRO A 18 -14.34 21.85 -1.92
CA PRO A 18 -15.33 21.27 -2.81
C PRO A 18 -16.31 22.31 -3.37
N PRO A 19 -16.37 22.51 -4.71
CA PRO A 19 -17.30 23.46 -5.31
C PRO A 19 -18.76 23.14 -4.95
N ASN A 20 -19.56 24.19 -4.80
CA ASN A 20 -20.99 24.08 -4.50
C ASN A 20 -21.30 23.32 -3.18
N ALA A 21 -20.35 23.25 -2.24
CA ALA A 21 -20.64 22.78 -0.89
C ALA A 21 -21.67 23.67 -0.20
N VAL A 22 -22.57 23.08 0.58
CA VAL A 22 -23.67 23.78 1.26
C VAL A 22 -23.57 23.56 2.76
N SER A 23 -23.60 24.63 3.54
CA SER A 23 -23.50 24.57 5.00
C SER A 23 -24.78 24.08 5.68
N TRP A 24 -24.66 23.56 6.91
CA TRP A 24 -25.82 23.20 7.73
C TRP A 24 -26.73 24.38 8.03
N ASP A 25 -26.16 25.56 8.23
CA ASP A 25 -26.93 26.76 8.56
C ASP A 25 -27.79 27.19 7.37
N ASP A 26 -27.26 27.07 6.15
CA ASP A 26 -28.01 27.32 4.91
C ASP A 26 -29.16 26.32 4.68
N LEU A 27 -29.02 25.09 5.17
CA LEU A 27 -30.08 24.07 5.10
C LEU A 27 -31.15 24.25 6.18
N LYS A 28 -30.78 24.80 7.35
CA LYS A 28 -31.66 24.97 8.51
C LYS A 28 -32.34 26.33 8.59
N SER A 29 -31.85 27.34 7.86
CA SER A 29 -32.38 28.70 7.93
C SER A 29 -33.89 28.73 7.61
N PRO A 30 -34.75 29.19 8.55
CA PRO A 30 -36.19 29.35 8.33
C PRO A 30 -36.50 30.38 7.24
N GLN A 31 -35.60 31.34 7.06
CA GLN A 31 -35.65 32.34 5.99
C GLN A 31 -35.12 31.70 4.72
N HIS A 32 -36.02 30.95 4.06
CA HIS A 32 -36.01 30.55 2.66
C HIS A 32 -34.86 31.12 1.82
N ASN A 33 -33.63 30.60 1.99
CA ASN A 33 -32.56 30.91 1.08
C ASN A 33 -32.91 30.19 -0.22
N CYS A 34 -33.36 30.94 -1.24
CA CYS A 34 -33.85 30.41 -2.51
C CYS A 34 -32.89 29.39 -3.15
N LYS A 35 -31.60 29.48 -2.77
CA LYS A 35 -30.49 28.66 -3.27
C LYS A 35 -30.48 27.22 -2.74
N THR A 36 -31.01 26.90 -1.56
CA THR A 36 -30.93 25.55 -0.96
C THR A 36 -32.25 24.78 -0.91
N GLN A 37 -33.38 25.42 -1.26
CA GLN A 37 -34.71 24.81 -1.23
C GLN A 37 -34.85 23.55 -2.07
N HIS A 38 -34.07 23.43 -3.16
CA HIS A 38 -34.11 22.29 -4.07
C HIS A 38 -33.49 21.02 -3.47
N LEU A 39 -32.77 21.14 -2.34
CA LEU A 39 -32.10 20.03 -1.67
C LEU A 39 -33.04 19.25 -0.76
N THR A 40 -34.14 19.85 -0.31
CA THR A 40 -35.09 19.22 0.62
C THR A 40 -36.19 18.46 -0.13
N HIS A 41 -36.81 17.51 0.58
CA HIS A 41 -37.89 16.65 0.05
C HIS A 41 -39.29 17.14 0.43
N ASP A 42 -39.39 18.23 1.20
CA ASP A 42 -40.63 18.75 1.78
C ASP A 42 -41.50 19.52 0.78
N ARG A 43 -40.92 19.96 -0.35
CA ARG A 43 -41.59 20.79 -1.34
C ARG A 43 -41.07 20.56 -2.75
N PHE A 44 -41.85 20.99 -3.74
CA PHE A 44 -41.40 21.08 -5.13
C PHE A 44 -40.90 22.49 -5.42
N VAL A 45 -39.81 22.60 -6.17
CA VAL A 45 -39.16 23.89 -6.42
C VAL A 45 -39.30 24.29 -7.89
N PRO A 46 -39.83 25.48 -8.21
CA PRO A 46 -39.85 25.98 -9.58
C PRO A 46 -38.45 26.01 -10.21
N GLN A 47 -38.36 25.90 -11.54
CA GLN A 47 -37.09 25.93 -12.28
C GLN A 47 -36.10 24.81 -11.89
N THR A 48 -36.60 23.72 -11.32
CA THR A 48 -35.84 22.48 -11.09
C THR A 48 -36.48 21.32 -11.85
N TYR A 49 -35.75 20.22 -11.98
CA TYR A 49 -36.17 19.05 -12.72
C TYR A 49 -36.56 17.91 -11.77
N SER A 50 -37.78 17.40 -11.94
CA SER A 50 -38.22 16.11 -11.41
C SER A 50 -38.52 15.18 -12.58
N GLY A 51 -38.17 13.90 -12.47
CA GLY A 51 -38.32 13.01 -13.60
C GLY A 51 -37.67 11.66 -13.46
N ARG A 52 -37.46 11.03 -14.62
CA ARG A 52 -36.85 9.72 -14.77
C ARG A 52 -35.83 9.73 -15.91
N ILE A 53 -34.67 9.15 -15.67
CA ILE A 53 -33.71 8.80 -16.73
C ILE A 53 -33.83 7.30 -16.99
N VAL A 54 -34.08 6.91 -18.23
CA VAL A 54 -34.12 5.51 -18.67
C VAL A 54 -32.78 5.18 -19.32
N CYS A 55 -32.16 4.10 -18.84
CA CYS A 55 -30.83 3.68 -19.24
C CYS A 55 -30.82 2.22 -19.70
N LYS A 56 -30.01 1.96 -20.72
CA LYS A 56 -29.66 0.62 -21.18
C LYS A 56 -28.23 0.32 -20.77
N ILE A 57 -28.00 -0.89 -20.30
CA ILE A 57 -26.69 -1.45 -20.00
C ILE A 57 -26.41 -2.57 -21.01
N THR A 58 -25.25 -2.52 -21.64
CA THR A 58 -24.70 -3.64 -22.41
C THR A 58 -23.48 -4.18 -21.69
N VAL A 59 -23.47 -5.48 -21.39
CA VAL A 59 -22.31 -6.16 -20.79
C VAL A 59 -21.27 -6.39 -21.88
N GLU A 60 -20.03 -5.95 -21.68
CA GLU A 60 -18.96 -6.12 -22.68
C GLU A 60 -17.90 -7.16 -22.28
N THR A 61 -17.82 -7.46 -20.98
CA THR A 61 -16.92 -8.50 -20.45
C THR A 61 -17.68 -9.32 -19.41
N PRO A 62 -17.28 -10.58 -19.15
CA PRO A 62 -17.99 -11.42 -18.19
C PRO A 62 -18.20 -10.68 -16.86
N LEU A 63 -19.44 -10.67 -16.39
CA LEU A 63 -19.85 -9.86 -15.24
C LEU A 63 -20.26 -10.75 -14.08
N ILE A 64 -19.71 -10.44 -12.90
CA ILE A 64 -20.08 -11.08 -11.64
C ILE A 64 -20.80 -10.03 -10.77
N CYS A 65 -22.12 -9.94 -10.88
CA CYS A 65 -22.90 -9.19 -9.90
C CYS A 65 -23.13 -10.12 -8.71
N GLY A 66 -22.32 -9.98 -7.65
CA GLY A 66 -22.37 -10.88 -6.50
C GLY A 66 -23.46 -10.48 -5.50
N ASN A 67 -23.97 -11.48 -4.79
CA ASN A 67 -24.87 -11.35 -3.65
C ASN A 67 -24.14 -11.87 -2.39
N GLU A 68 -24.52 -13.04 -1.88
CA GLU A 68 -23.93 -13.66 -0.70
C GLU A 68 -22.58 -14.31 -1.00
N GLN A 69 -21.69 -14.28 0.00
CA GLN A 69 -20.42 -14.99 -0.03
C GLN A 69 -20.49 -16.18 0.91
N GLU A 70 -20.44 -17.39 0.35
CA GLU A 70 -20.50 -18.62 1.10
C GLU A 70 -19.07 -19.04 1.53
N GLU A 71 -18.84 -19.12 2.84
CA GLU A 71 -17.58 -19.68 3.37
C GLU A 71 -17.62 -21.21 3.34
N ARG A 72 -16.61 -21.82 2.71
CA ARG A 72 -16.53 -23.28 2.55
C ARG A 72 -15.21 -23.79 3.15
N PRO A 73 -15.25 -24.74 4.12
CA PRO A 73 -14.04 -25.25 4.78
C PRO A 73 -13.00 -25.80 3.78
N GLY A 74 -11.78 -25.26 3.84
CA GLY A 74 -10.67 -25.70 2.98
C GLY A 74 -10.79 -25.30 1.51
N ARG A 75 -11.79 -24.49 1.13
CA ARG A 75 -12.04 -24.04 -0.25
C ARG A 75 -12.05 -22.52 -0.36
N THR A 76 -12.11 -22.03 -1.59
CA THR A 76 -12.39 -20.63 -1.91
C THR A 76 -13.80 -20.24 -1.49
N LYS A 77 -13.97 -18.96 -1.12
CA LYS A 77 -15.30 -18.40 -0.82
C LYS A 77 -16.11 -18.32 -2.12
N LEU A 78 -17.27 -18.95 -2.15
CA LEU A 78 -18.12 -18.93 -3.35
C LEU A 78 -18.92 -17.62 -3.37
N VAL A 79 -18.86 -16.90 -4.48
CA VAL A 79 -19.67 -15.69 -4.68
C VAL A 79 -20.92 -16.09 -5.44
N GLN A 80 -22.07 -16.04 -4.76
CA GLN A 80 -23.36 -16.30 -5.38
C GLN A 80 -23.77 -15.13 -6.29
N PRO A 81 -24.37 -15.38 -7.46
CA PRO A 81 -24.87 -14.31 -8.31
C PRO A 81 -26.08 -13.60 -7.67
N PHE A 82 -26.23 -12.32 -7.99
CA PHE A 82 -27.43 -11.55 -7.70
C PHE A 82 -28.49 -11.83 -8.77
N THR A 83 -29.64 -12.30 -8.33
CA THR A 83 -30.77 -12.65 -9.20
C THR A 83 -32.05 -11.94 -8.75
N LEU A 84 -32.99 -11.80 -9.68
CA LEU A 84 -34.39 -11.48 -9.38
C LEU A 84 -35.25 -12.69 -9.72
N ASN A 85 -36.36 -12.87 -9.00
CA ASN A 85 -37.27 -14.01 -9.15
C ASN A 85 -36.54 -15.37 -9.08
N ASP A 86 -35.52 -15.45 -8.23
CA ASP A 86 -34.69 -16.63 -7.92
C ASP A 86 -33.97 -17.32 -9.08
N LYS A 87 -34.00 -16.77 -10.30
CA LYS A 87 -33.38 -17.41 -11.49
C LYS A 87 -32.78 -16.46 -12.50
N GLU A 88 -33.32 -15.26 -12.66
CA GLU A 88 -32.87 -14.33 -13.70
C GLU A 88 -31.70 -13.48 -13.20
N PRO A 89 -30.60 -13.35 -13.97
CA PRO A 89 -29.54 -12.42 -13.62
C PRO A 89 -30.10 -11.02 -13.51
N ALA A 90 -29.63 -10.28 -12.52
CA ALA A 90 -29.99 -8.88 -12.35
C ALA A 90 -28.78 -8.07 -11.85
N LEU A 91 -28.90 -6.74 -11.94
CA LEU A 91 -27.93 -5.82 -11.39
C LEU A 91 -28.53 -5.14 -10.17
N SER A 92 -27.88 -5.24 -9.01
CA SER A 92 -28.44 -4.64 -7.81
C SER A 92 -28.43 -3.10 -7.88
N ALA A 93 -29.54 -2.48 -7.47
CA ALA A 93 -29.67 -1.03 -7.39
C ALA A 93 -28.55 -0.39 -6.56
N ALA A 94 -28.13 -1.06 -5.47
CA ALA A 94 -27.03 -0.63 -4.62
C ALA A 94 -25.69 -0.61 -5.36
N SER A 95 -25.40 -1.62 -6.20
CA SER A 95 -24.16 -1.66 -6.99
C SER A 95 -24.13 -0.57 -8.06
N LEU A 96 -25.25 -0.35 -8.75
CA LEU A 96 -25.40 0.73 -9.72
C LEU A 96 -25.22 2.10 -9.05
N ARG A 97 -25.93 2.36 -7.95
CA ARG A 97 -25.80 3.60 -7.16
C ARG A 97 -24.37 3.80 -6.66
N GLY A 98 -23.73 2.76 -6.14
CA GLY A 98 -22.34 2.81 -5.67
C GLY A 98 -21.35 3.17 -6.77
N MET A 99 -21.51 2.57 -7.95
CA MET A 99 -20.68 2.87 -9.12
C MET A 99 -20.85 4.31 -9.62
N LEU A 100 -22.11 4.75 -9.82
CA LEU A 100 -22.41 6.10 -10.30
C LEU A 100 -21.96 7.17 -9.31
N SER A 101 -22.24 6.97 -8.02
CA SER A 101 -21.85 7.93 -6.99
C SER A 101 -20.34 8.04 -6.82
N SER A 102 -19.57 6.96 -6.98
CA SER A 102 -18.10 7.04 -6.96
C SER A 102 -17.54 7.91 -8.08
N ILE A 103 -18.19 7.94 -9.26
CA ILE A 103 -17.82 8.81 -10.37
C ILE A 103 -18.21 10.25 -10.04
N ALA A 104 -19.46 10.47 -9.60
CA ALA A 104 -19.95 11.79 -9.18
C ALA A 104 -19.05 12.42 -8.12
N GLU A 105 -18.64 11.64 -7.12
CA GLU A 105 -17.72 12.07 -6.06
C GLU A 105 -16.38 12.56 -6.61
N ALA A 106 -15.85 11.88 -7.62
CA ALA A 106 -14.57 12.23 -8.23
C ALA A 106 -14.66 13.51 -9.06
N VAL A 107 -15.63 13.58 -9.98
CA VAL A 107 -15.72 14.69 -10.96
C VAL A 107 -16.27 15.99 -10.39
N SER A 108 -16.84 15.94 -9.18
CA SER A 108 -17.30 17.12 -8.45
C SER A 108 -16.40 17.51 -7.28
N HIS A 109 -15.23 16.86 -7.12
CA HIS A 109 -14.31 17.08 -5.98
C HIS A 109 -15.00 16.98 -4.61
N SER A 110 -15.95 16.05 -4.50
CA SER A 110 -16.74 15.83 -3.28
C SER A 110 -15.99 14.99 -2.23
N ALA A 111 -16.62 14.72 -1.09
CA ALA A 111 -16.05 13.90 -0.03
C ALA A 111 -15.70 12.46 -0.46
N LEU A 112 -14.70 11.86 0.18
CA LEU A 112 -14.41 10.42 0.09
C LEU A 112 -15.37 9.65 0.98
N ARG A 113 -15.93 8.56 0.46
CA ARG A 113 -16.92 7.76 1.22
C ARG A 113 -16.30 6.83 2.27
N VAL A 114 -15.15 6.24 1.97
CA VAL A 114 -14.51 5.23 2.82
C VAL A 114 -13.04 5.57 3.00
N LEU A 115 -12.69 6.01 4.20
CA LEU A 115 -11.30 6.13 4.66
C LEU A 115 -11.15 5.30 5.93
N LYS A 116 -10.05 4.55 6.03
CA LYS A 116 -9.71 3.85 7.26
C LYS A 116 -9.32 4.86 8.34
N GLY A 117 -9.90 4.71 9.52
CA GLY A 117 -9.57 5.51 10.70
C GLY A 117 -8.29 5.08 11.42
N ASP A 118 -7.78 3.88 11.12
CA ASP A 118 -6.60 3.32 11.79
C ASP A 118 -5.34 4.09 11.44
N THR A 119 -4.48 4.31 12.43
CA THR A 119 -3.15 4.89 12.22
C THR A 119 -2.30 4.03 11.30
N LEU A 120 -1.63 4.66 10.33
CA LEU A 120 -0.75 3.97 9.41
C LEU A 120 0.47 3.42 10.16
N SER A 121 0.71 2.10 10.07
CA SER A 121 1.85 1.45 10.72
C SER A 121 2.75 0.70 9.73
N PHE A 122 4.05 0.60 10.06
CA PHE A 122 5.07 -0.09 9.27
C PHE A 122 5.89 -1.04 10.12
N ARG A 123 6.54 -2.03 9.50
CA ARG A 123 7.42 -2.99 10.20
C ARG A 123 8.85 -2.50 10.14
N ILE A 124 9.55 -2.50 11.28
CA ILE A 124 10.98 -2.21 11.34
C ILE A 124 11.75 -3.45 10.84
N ALA A 125 12.72 -3.24 9.96
CA ALA A 125 13.56 -4.32 9.44
C ALA A 125 14.63 -4.74 10.46
N SER A 126 15.12 -5.99 10.39
CA SER A 126 16.22 -6.44 11.26
C SER A 126 17.56 -5.73 10.98
N THR A 127 17.69 -5.13 9.81
CA THR A 127 18.81 -4.30 9.38
C THR A 127 18.62 -2.82 9.67
N ASP A 128 17.44 -2.40 10.16
CA ASP A 128 17.19 -1.00 10.47
C ASP A 128 18.05 -0.58 11.68
N PRO A 129 18.84 0.51 11.58
CA PRO A 129 19.61 1.02 12.72
C PRO A 129 18.70 1.48 13.87
N GLU A 130 17.44 1.84 13.59
CA GLU A 130 16.48 2.26 14.62
C GLU A 130 15.78 1.06 15.32
N LYS A 131 16.17 -0.19 15.05
CA LYS A 131 15.62 -1.35 15.77
C LYS A 131 15.92 -1.28 17.26
N LEU A 132 14.96 -1.71 18.08
CA LEU A 132 15.14 -1.73 19.53
C LEU A 132 16.07 -2.88 19.93
N SER A 133 17.01 -2.61 20.83
CA SER A 133 17.99 -3.60 21.25
C SER A 133 18.19 -3.65 22.75
N ALA A 134 18.07 -2.55 23.49
CA ALA A 134 18.08 -2.56 24.95
C ALA A 134 16.85 -3.31 25.49
N ILE A 135 16.99 -4.00 26.62
CA ILE A 135 15.90 -4.73 27.27
C ILE A 135 15.79 -4.25 28.72
N GLY A 136 14.57 -4.00 29.14
CA GLY A 136 14.20 -3.64 30.51
C GLY A 136 13.04 -4.50 31.00
N VAL A 137 12.74 -4.40 32.28
CA VAL A 137 11.51 -4.93 32.88
C VAL A 137 10.66 -3.79 33.40
N LEU A 138 9.35 -3.91 33.22
CA LEU A 138 8.39 -2.94 33.73
C LEU A 138 8.11 -3.21 35.21
N GLU A 139 8.01 -2.16 35.99
CA GLU A 139 7.62 -2.19 37.40
C GLU A 139 6.59 -1.09 37.66
N ALA A 140 5.77 -1.27 38.70
CA ALA A 140 4.88 -0.21 39.16
C ALA A 140 5.62 0.67 40.16
N ASP A 141 5.53 1.98 39.97
CA ASP A 141 5.89 2.94 41.00
C ASP A 141 5.03 2.71 42.25
N SER A 142 5.68 2.56 43.41
CA SER A 142 5.02 2.17 44.66
C SER A 142 4.01 3.20 45.18
N VAL A 143 4.12 4.46 44.74
CA VAL A 143 3.27 5.56 45.20
C VAL A 143 2.19 5.88 44.16
N THR A 144 2.60 6.05 42.90
CA THR A 144 1.71 6.52 41.82
C THR A 144 1.05 5.39 41.05
N GLY A 145 1.58 4.17 41.13
CA GLY A 145 1.18 3.03 40.29
C GLY A 145 1.56 3.17 38.82
N ALA A 146 2.23 4.26 38.42
CA ALA A 146 2.67 4.49 37.06
C ALA A 146 3.79 3.49 36.68
N LEU A 147 3.82 3.08 35.41
CA LEU A 147 4.85 2.15 34.95
C LEU A 147 6.21 2.85 34.84
N ARG A 148 7.20 2.25 35.49
CA ARG A 148 8.62 2.57 35.32
C ARG A 148 9.31 1.41 34.62
N LEU A 149 10.45 1.70 34.01
CA LEU A 149 11.28 0.72 33.34
C LEU A 149 12.62 0.61 34.04
N ARG A 150 12.94 -0.61 34.47
CA ARG A 150 14.24 -0.97 35.00
C ARG A 150 15.11 -1.57 33.89
N PRO A 151 16.25 -0.96 33.52
CA PRO A 151 17.10 -1.41 32.43
C PRO A 151 17.85 -2.69 32.85
N LEU A 152 17.77 -3.74 32.03
CA LEU A 152 18.39 -5.04 32.31
C LEU A 152 19.67 -5.30 31.52
N CYS A 153 19.69 -4.96 30.24
CA CYS A 153 20.90 -5.13 29.43
C CYS A 153 21.05 -4.03 28.38
N LEU A 154 22.32 -3.76 28.06
CA LEU A 154 22.76 -2.73 27.15
C LEU A 154 22.17 -2.89 25.74
N PRO A 155 21.99 -1.80 24.98
CA PRO A 155 21.66 -1.88 23.56
C PRO A 155 22.77 -2.57 22.75
N THR A 156 22.51 -2.78 21.46
CA THR A 156 23.59 -3.04 20.51
C THR A 156 24.53 -1.84 20.49
N LEU A 157 25.82 -2.08 20.68
CA LEU A 157 26.86 -1.07 20.70
C LEU A 157 27.59 -1.05 19.36
N GLU A 158 27.94 0.14 18.89
CA GLU A 158 28.71 0.33 17.65
C GLU A 158 30.20 0.43 17.98
N ARG A 159 31.02 -0.09 17.06
CA ARG A 159 32.47 -0.02 17.17
C ARG A 159 32.96 1.35 16.68
N SER A 160 33.67 2.08 17.53
CA SER A 160 34.36 3.32 17.19
C SER A 160 35.57 3.06 16.29
N GLU A 161 36.11 4.12 15.68
CA GLU A 161 37.36 4.07 14.90
C GLU A 161 38.55 3.57 15.73
N SER A 162 38.58 3.88 17.04
CA SER A 162 39.58 3.39 18.01
C SER A 162 39.40 1.91 18.35
N GLY A 163 38.39 1.23 17.80
CA GLY A 163 38.14 -0.19 18.00
C GLY A 163 37.36 -0.54 19.27
N THR A 164 36.98 0.44 20.09
CA THR A 164 36.14 0.29 21.30
C THR A 164 34.65 0.27 20.97
N TYR A 165 33.81 -0.25 21.87
CA TYR A 165 32.35 -0.21 21.71
C TYR A 165 31.74 0.85 22.60
N GLN A 166 31.04 1.81 21.98
CA GLN A 166 30.48 2.97 22.68
C GLN A 166 28.96 2.84 22.84
N MET A 167 28.46 3.29 23.99
CA MET A 167 27.03 3.35 24.27
C MET A 167 26.48 4.72 23.87
N ASP A 168 25.27 4.75 23.30
CA ASP A 168 24.57 5.99 23.00
C ASP A 168 24.34 6.80 24.29
N LYS A 169 24.57 8.12 24.22
CA LYS A 169 24.45 9.06 25.34
C LYS A 169 23.04 9.06 25.95
N SER A 170 22.00 8.68 25.20
CA SER A 170 20.64 8.59 25.72
C SER A 170 20.48 7.48 26.78
N PHE A 171 21.40 6.52 26.82
CA PHE A 171 21.47 5.49 27.86
C PHE A 171 22.49 5.82 28.97
N ALA A 172 23.12 7.00 28.93
CA ALA A 172 24.00 7.45 29.98
C ALA A 172 23.27 7.48 31.33
N GLY A 173 23.98 7.16 32.41
CA GLY A 173 23.39 7.05 33.76
C GLY A 173 22.51 5.80 34.02
N LEU A 174 22.00 5.11 33.00
CA LEU A 174 21.06 3.98 33.20
C LEU A 174 21.69 2.68 33.70
N TYR A 175 22.98 2.50 33.42
CA TYR A 175 23.72 1.29 33.73
C TYR A 175 24.93 1.65 34.60
N PRO A 176 24.88 1.36 35.92
CA PRO A 176 26.03 1.51 36.82
C PRO A 176 27.24 0.68 36.34
N ARG A 177 26.98 -0.52 35.81
CA ARG A 177 27.95 -1.40 35.15
C ARG A 177 27.38 -1.99 33.85
N PRO A 178 28.21 -2.37 32.87
CA PRO A 178 27.71 -2.89 31.62
C PRO A 178 27.15 -4.30 31.80
N VAL A 179 25.90 -4.51 31.36
CA VAL A 179 25.23 -5.82 31.41
C VAL A 179 24.87 -6.24 30.00
N LEU A 180 25.48 -7.33 29.53
CA LEU A 180 25.30 -7.84 28.17
C LEU A 180 24.34 -9.02 28.17
N LYS A 181 23.32 -8.94 27.31
CA LYS A 181 22.42 -10.07 27.06
C LYS A 181 23.20 -11.23 26.47
N VAL A 182 22.79 -12.45 26.81
CA VAL A 182 23.51 -13.65 26.41
C VAL A 182 22.74 -14.38 25.33
N TYR A 183 23.35 -14.51 24.17
CA TYR A 183 22.79 -15.26 23.06
C TYR A 183 23.18 -16.72 23.21
N LEU A 184 22.16 -17.58 23.24
CA LEU A 184 22.35 -19.00 23.47
C LEU A 184 22.93 -19.73 22.25
N GLY A 185 23.07 -19.09 21.07
CA GLY A 185 23.84 -19.59 19.92
C GLY A 185 23.04 -20.27 18.81
N ARG A 186 23.73 -20.73 17.75
CA ARG A 186 23.13 -21.33 16.53
C ARG A 186 24.00 -22.38 15.82
N GLY A 187 24.73 -23.21 16.56
CA GLY A 187 25.27 -24.46 16.00
C GLY A 187 24.10 -25.31 15.50
N ALA A 188 23.82 -25.26 14.19
CA ALA A 188 22.63 -25.84 13.60
C ALA A 188 22.57 -27.36 13.90
N ASN A 189 21.52 -27.77 14.61
CA ASN A 189 21.12 -29.12 15.05
C ASN A 189 21.25 -29.45 16.55
N HIS A 190 21.85 -28.62 17.41
CA HIS A 190 21.99 -28.90 18.86
C HIS A 190 21.32 -27.84 19.75
N TYR A 191 20.03 -27.61 19.55
CA TYR A 191 19.19 -26.96 20.57
C TYR A 191 17.83 -27.66 20.57
N ASP A 192 17.88 -28.97 20.85
CA ASP A 192 16.70 -29.80 21.04
C ASP A 192 16.00 -29.43 22.37
N GLN A 193 14.69 -29.71 22.49
CA GLN A 193 13.94 -29.57 23.76
C GLN A 193 14.64 -30.24 24.93
N LYS A 194 15.45 -31.27 24.66
CA LYS A 194 16.17 -32.08 25.65
C LYS A 194 17.41 -31.39 26.22
N GLU A 195 17.94 -30.34 25.58
CA GLU A 195 19.21 -29.69 25.99
C GLU A 195 19.01 -28.43 26.83
N PHE A 196 17.83 -27.80 26.79
CA PHE A 196 17.51 -26.56 27.52
C PHE A 196 16.37 -26.80 28.50
N VAL A 197 16.68 -27.66 29.44
CA VAL A 197 15.87 -28.03 30.59
C VAL A 197 16.58 -27.60 31.86
N ASP A 198 15.83 -27.46 32.95
CA ASP A 198 16.45 -27.36 34.26
C ASP A 198 17.06 -28.71 34.70
N SER A 199 17.64 -28.74 35.89
CA SER A 199 18.24 -29.94 36.49
C SER A 199 17.26 -31.10 36.69
N THR A 200 15.95 -30.88 36.51
CA THR A 200 14.90 -31.89 36.63
C THR A 200 14.35 -32.33 35.26
N GLU A 201 15.07 -32.01 34.18
CA GLU A 201 14.67 -32.23 32.80
C GLU A 201 13.36 -31.50 32.39
N GLN A 202 12.94 -30.50 33.17
CA GLN A 202 11.77 -29.69 32.84
C GLN A 202 12.17 -28.53 31.92
N PRO A 203 11.36 -28.19 30.90
CA PRO A 203 11.66 -27.05 30.03
C PRO A 203 11.80 -25.75 30.82
N LEU A 204 12.85 -24.98 30.53
CA LEU A 204 13.02 -23.65 31.09
C LEU A 204 11.82 -22.75 30.77
N ARG A 205 11.39 -21.95 31.75
CA ARG A 205 10.24 -21.04 31.64
C ARG A 205 10.71 -19.59 31.55
N ASN A 206 9.96 -18.76 30.81
CA ASN A 206 10.19 -17.33 30.82
C ASN A 206 9.94 -16.75 32.22
N ALA A 207 10.69 -15.71 32.57
CA ALA A 207 10.40 -14.97 33.79
C ALA A 207 9.07 -14.21 33.70
N THR A 208 8.28 -14.32 34.75
CA THR A 208 6.97 -13.71 34.96
C THR A 208 6.94 -13.04 36.32
N LEU A 209 5.99 -12.11 36.50
CA LEU A 209 5.64 -11.61 37.83
C LEU A 209 5.05 -12.75 38.67
N GLN A 210 5.57 -12.92 39.87
CA GLN A 210 5.11 -13.86 40.89
C GLN A 210 4.03 -13.20 41.78
N PRO A 211 3.22 -13.99 42.52
CA PRO A 211 2.18 -13.46 43.40
C PRO A 211 2.69 -12.50 44.48
N ASP A 212 3.95 -12.65 44.90
CA ASP A 212 4.62 -11.78 45.88
C ASP A 212 5.18 -10.48 45.27
N GLY A 213 4.95 -10.25 43.97
CA GLY A 213 5.45 -9.08 43.24
C GLY A 213 6.88 -9.21 42.72
N SER A 214 7.58 -10.30 43.03
CA SER A 214 8.93 -10.57 42.49
C SER A 214 8.86 -11.07 41.04
N ILE A 215 9.99 -11.01 40.33
CA ILE A 215 10.11 -11.61 38.99
C ILE A 215 10.74 -13.00 39.16
N GLY A 216 10.35 -13.98 38.36
CA GLY A 216 10.98 -15.31 38.37
C GLY A 216 10.30 -16.27 37.39
N PRO A 217 10.78 -17.51 37.21
CA PRO A 217 11.91 -18.13 37.90
C PRO A 217 13.27 -17.55 37.46
N PHE A 218 14.25 -17.70 38.36
CA PHE A 218 15.64 -17.33 38.11
C PHE A 218 16.47 -18.57 37.78
N TYR A 219 17.52 -18.34 37.01
CA TYR A 219 18.43 -19.38 36.56
C TYR A 219 19.88 -18.91 36.68
N GLY A 220 20.79 -19.85 36.89
CA GLY A 220 22.23 -19.65 36.86
C GLY A 220 22.81 -20.05 35.52
N MET A 221 23.72 -19.24 34.96
CA MET A 221 24.53 -19.61 33.81
C MET A 221 25.98 -19.14 33.99
N ARG A 222 26.95 -19.97 33.57
CA ARG A 222 28.36 -19.58 33.61
C ARG A 222 28.68 -18.62 32.47
N LEU A 223 29.11 -17.41 32.82
CA LEU A 223 29.49 -16.37 31.87
C LEU A 223 31.01 -16.15 31.89
N PHE A 224 31.52 -15.48 30.86
CA PHE A 224 32.86 -14.90 30.92
C PHE A 224 32.88 -13.79 31.99
N PRO A 225 34.05 -13.43 32.54
CA PRO A 225 34.16 -12.41 33.58
C PRO A 225 33.42 -11.12 33.22
N ALA A 226 32.76 -10.52 34.21
CA ALA A 226 32.02 -9.28 34.04
C ALA A 226 32.93 -8.19 33.45
N VAL A 227 32.46 -7.51 32.41
CA VAL A 227 33.18 -6.39 31.82
C VAL A 227 32.89 -5.14 32.66
N GLY A 228 33.90 -4.33 32.94
CA GLY A 228 33.73 -3.01 33.54
C GLY A 228 33.57 -1.92 32.48
N TRP A 229 33.11 -0.74 32.88
CA TRP A 229 33.31 0.45 32.05
C TRP A 229 34.80 0.78 32.01
N ALA A 230 35.33 1.00 30.82
CA ALA A 230 36.76 1.26 30.64
C ALA A 230 37.15 2.73 30.84
N ASP A 231 36.18 3.63 30.67
CA ASP A 231 36.35 5.06 30.85
C ASP A 231 35.03 5.70 31.34
N LYS A 232 35.11 7.02 31.59
CA LYS A 232 33.96 7.84 31.99
C LYS A 232 32.91 7.99 30.88
N ASP A 233 33.30 7.74 29.63
CA ASP A 233 32.41 7.75 28.46
C ASP A 233 31.68 6.41 28.25
N LYS A 234 31.77 5.51 29.25
CA LYS A 234 31.09 4.22 29.27
C LYS A 234 31.41 3.40 28.03
N THR A 235 32.70 3.25 27.73
CA THR A 235 33.16 2.29 26.71
C THR A 235 33.34 0.89 27.29
N VAL A 236 33.08 -0.12 26.47
CA VAL A 236 33.30 -1.54 26.82
C VAL A 236 34.56 -2.02 26.10
N LEU A 237 35.60 -2.38 26.87
CA LEU A 237 36.86 -2.92 26.35
C LEU A 237 36.72 -4.38 25.91
N GLN A 238 37.56 -4.75 24.94
CA GLN A 238 37.65 -6.11 24.42
C GLN A 238 38.20 -7.05 25.49
N SER A 239 37.40 -7.99 25.98
CA SER A 239 37.91 -9.16 26.73
C SER A 239 38.32 -10.28 25.76
N GLU A 240 39.34 -11.05 26.14
CA GLU A 240 39.95 -12.11 25.32
C GLU A 240 39.06 -13.36 25.08
N GLY A 241 37.79 -13.38 25.50
CA GLY A 241 36.95 -14.58 25.43
C GLY A 241 35.51 -14.35 24.99
N GLY A 242 35.16 -14.87 23.80
CA GLY A 242 33.79 -15.31 23.45
C GLY A 242 32.70 -14.24 23.29
N TRP A 243 32.52 -13.71 22.08
CA TRP A 243 31.36 -12.90 21.71
C TRP A 243 30.53 -13.61 20.60
N PRO A 244 29.17 -13.66 20.65
CA PRO A 244 28.31 -14.12 19.57
C PRO A 244 28.25 -12.97 18.59
N ARG A 245 29.04 -13.09 17.54
CA ARG A 245 29.15 -12.06 16.53
C ARG A 245 28.07 -12.33 15.46
N TYR A 246 27.38 -11.29 15.00
CA TYR A 246 26.50 -11.39 13.83
C TYR A 246 27.31 -12.03 12.69
N ALA A 247 26.82 -13.12 12.10
CA ALA A 247 27.43 -13.66 10.89
C ALA A 247 27.07 -12.73 9.72
N SER A 248 28.04 -11.93 9.24
CA SER A 248 27.79 -10.94 8.18
C SER A 248 27.93 -11.49 6.77
N LYS A 249 28.74 -12.52 6.53
CA LYS A 249 28.89 -13.10 5.18
C LYS A 249 29.17 -14.60 5.23
N VAL A 250 28.53 -15.33 4.31
CA VAL A 250 28.99 -16.67 3.90
C VAL A 250 30.08 -16.46 2.87
N VAL A 251 31.34 -16.73 3.24
CA VAL A 251 32.42 -16.80 2.27
C VAL A 251 32.42 -18.22 1.71
N LYS A 252 32.26 -18.37 0.39
CA LYS A 252 32.38 -19.65 -0.31
C LYS A 252 33.85 -19.87 -0.65
N GLY A 253 34.47 -20.90 -0.07
CA GLY A 253 35.81 -21.37 -0.46
C GLY A 253 35.93 -22.88 -0.23
N ASN A 254 36.54 -23.62 -1.16
CA ASN A 254 36.84 -25.06 -1.11
C ASN A 254 35.71 -25.94 -0.53
N GLY A 255 34.48 -25.75 -0.99
CA GLY A 255 33.34 -26.60 -0.61
C GLY A 255 32.83 -26.41 0.82
N ARG A 256 33.34 -25.44 1.61
CA ARG A 256 32.85 -25.13 2.97
C ARG A 256 32.43 -23.67 3.08
N SER A 257 31.23 -23.45 3.63
CA SER A 257 30.71 -22.11 3.95
C SER A 257 31.21 -21.68 5.31
N ARG A 258 32.06 -20.65 5.39
CA ARG A 258 32.51 -20.07 6.68
C ARG A 258 31.78 -18.75 6.93
N ARG A 259 31.12 -18.62 8.10
CA ARG A 259 30.49 -17.38 8.54
C ARG A 259 31.57 -16.46 9.12
N VAL A 260 31.72 -15.26 8.57
CA VAL A 260 32.61 -14.23 9.13
C VAL A 260 31.82 -13.34 10.10
N PRO A 261 32.31 -13.11 11.32
CA PRO A 261 31.79 -12.12 12.27
C PRO A 261 31.72 -10.68 11.74
N ASN A 262 30.63 -9.96 11.97
CA ASN A 262 30.59 -8.50 11.87
C ASN A 262 31.19 -7.89 13.13
N LEU A 263 32.40 -7.33 13.03
CA LEU A 263 33.07 -6.68 14.16
C LEU A 263 32.53 -5.27 14.44
N SER A 264 31.73 -4.71 13.54
CA SER A 264 31.23 -3.32 13.66
C SER A 264 30.21 -3.14 14.78
N TYR A 265 29.63 -4.22 15.30
CA TYR A 265 28.57 -4.17 16.32
C TYR A 265 28.79 -5.22 17.42
N LEU A 266 28.61 -4.82 18.68
CA LEU A 266 28.53 -5.70 19.83
C LEU A 266 27.07 -5.82 20.28
N ILE A 267 26.50 -7.02 20.16
CA ILE A 267 25.07 -7.25 20.42
C ILE A 267 24.77 -7.88 21.79
N GLY A 268 25.78 -8.52 22.40
CA GLY A 268 25.66 -9.36 23.58
C GLY A 268 26.88 -10.29 23.70
N GLN A 269 26.83 -11.25 24.63
CA GLN A 269 27.88 -12.25 24.89
C GLN A 269 27.39 -13.69 24.64
N VAL A 270 28.31 -14.66 24.51
CA VAL A 270 27.98 -16.10 24.49
C VAL A 270 28.17 -16.64 25.90
N PRO A 271 27.47 -17.72 26.26
CA PRO A 271 27.77 -18.42 27.50
C PRO A 271 29.20 -18.97 27.51
N LYS A 272 29.82 -19.05 28.69
CA LYS A 272 31.09 -19.79 28.91
C LYS A 272 30.84 -21.30 28.84
N ALA A 273 29.68 -21.74 29.31
CA ALA A 273 29.16 -23.10 29.15
C ALA A 273 27.64 -23.04 28.92
N CYS A 274 27.11 -23.88 28.04
CA CYS A 274 25.67 -23.92 27.72
C CYS A 274 24.81 -24.56 28.83
N GLU A 275 25.38 -24.81 30.00
CA GLU A 275 24.68 -25.33 31.18
C GLU A 275 23.89 -24.22 31.88
N ILE A 276 22.61 -24.50 32.14
CA ILE A 276 21.68 -23.60 32.82
C ILE A 276 21.01 -24.39 33.93
N LEU A 277 21.01 -23.84 35.14
CA LEU A 277 20.42 -24.48 36.32
C LEU A 277 19.39 -23.54 36.97
N PRO A 278 18.35 -24.04 37.65
CA PRO A 278 17.53 -23.23 38.55
C PRO A 278 18.43 -22.49 39.53
N TRP A 279 18.15 -21.21 39.76
CA TRP A 279 19.00 -20.42 40.65
C TRP A 279 18.84 -20.88 42.10
N THR A 280 19.98 -21.17 42.73
CA THR A 280 20.14 -21.33 44.16
C THR A 280 21.35 -20.50 44.60
N ASP A 281 21.40 -20.08 45.87
CA ASP A 281 22.45 -19.17 46.34
C ASP A 281 23.84 -19.83 46.37
N ASP A 282 23.93 -21.16 46.45
CA ASP A 282 25.20 -21.90 46.37
C ASP A 282 25.84 -21.85 44.97
N LEU A 283 25.05 -21.70 43.89
CA LEU A 283 25.56 -21.59 42.52
C LEU A 283 26.42 -20.33 42.31
N ALA A 284 26.17 -19.27 43.09
CA ALA A 284 27.00 -18.07 43.05
C ALA A 284 28.47 -18.39 43.38
N SER A 285 28.69 -19.23 44.39
CA SER A 285 30.04 -19.67 44.83
C SER A 285 30.74 -20.53 43.78
N GLN A 286 29.96 -21.19 42.91
CA GLN A 286 30.44 -22.05 41.82
C GLN A 286 30.68 -21.27 40.51
N GLY A 287 30.55 -19.93 40.54
CA GLY A 287 30.82 -19.06 39.39
C GLY A 287 29.66 -18.95 38.39
N PHE A 288 28.43 -19.30 38.77
CA PHE A 288 27.24 -19.02 37.95
C PHE A 288 26.75 -17.58 38.17
N THR A 289 26.24 -16.98 37.10
CA THR A 289 25.57 -15.67 37.14
C THR A 289 24.06 -15.88 37.17
N ARG A 290 23.36 -15.22 38.10
CA ARG A 290 21.89 -15.22 38.16
C ARG A 290 21.29 -14.42 37.01
N GLY A 291 20.20 -14.92 36.44
CA GLY A 291 19.45 -14.22 35.40
C GLY A 291 18.09 -14.85 35.12
N ILE A 292 17.45 -14.31 34.08
CA ILE A 292 16.12 -14.72 33.60
C ILE A 292 16.17 -15.16 32.15
N PHE A 293 15.19 -15.97 31.73
CA PHE A 293 14.99 -16.29 30.32
C PHE A 293 13.92 -15.42 29.68
N ARG A 294 14.19 -15.08 28.41
CA ARG A 294 13.23 -14.44 27.52
C ARG A 294 13.24 -15.15 26.15
N GLY A 295 12.09 -15.70 25.77
CA GLY A 295 11.85 -16.31 24.46
C GLY A 295 10.45 -16.03 23.91
N LEU A 296 10.35 -15.69 22.62
CA LEU A 296 9.05 -15.45 21.95
C LEU A 296 8.28 -16.74 21.65
N VAL A 297 8.97 -17.89 21.56
CA VAL A 297 8.37 -19.18 21.18
C VAL A 297 9.10 -20.29 21.93
N MET A 298 8.65 -20.66 23.13
CA MET A 298 9.37 -21.69 23.90
C MET A 298 8.43 -22.77 24.45
N TRP A 299 8.39 -23.88 23.69
CA TRP A 299 8.33 -25.32 24.07
C TRP A 299 7.04 -25.98 24.59
N ILE A 300 6.00 -26.04 23.75
CA ILE A 300 5.03 -27.15 23.73
C ILE A 300 4.70 -27.48 22.26
N ASP A 301 4.43 -28.75 21.96
CA ASP A 301 4.23 -29.34 20.62
C ASP A 301 3.26 -28.59 19.70
N ASP A 302 2.26 -27.94 20.29
CA ASP A 302 1.12 -27.35 19.59
C ASP A 302 1.50 -26.12 18.71
N ARG A 303 2.69 -25.53 18.89
CA ARG A 303 3.16 -24.37 18.10
C ARG A 303 4.41 -24.63 17.25
N SER A 304 4.93 -25.85 17.24
CA SER A 304 6.11 -26.26 16.45
C SER A 304 5.97 -25.91 14.96
N LYS A 305 4.76 -26.06 14.39
CA LYS A 305 4.42 -25.81 12.98
C LYS A 305 4.41 -24.33 12.56
N HIS A 306 4.40 -23.38 13.50
CA HIS A 306 4.30 -21.93 13.22
C HIS A 306 5.61 -21.19 13.54
N ARG A 307 6.69 -21.94 13.86
CA ARG A 307 8.02 -21.41 14.15
C ARG A 307 8.63 -20.80 12.87
N PRO A 308 9.02 -19.51 12.86
CA PRO A 308 9.85 -19.00 11.78
C PRO A 308 11.13 -19.87 11.69
N PRO A 309 11.58 -20.29 10.49
CA PRO A 309 12.73 -21.19 10.31
C PRO A 309 14.05 -20.62 10.87
N THR A 310 14.02 -19.39 11.40
CA THR A 310 15.13 -18.75 12.06
C THR A 310 14.93 -18.62 13.58
N LYS A 311 15.33 -19.62 14.37
CA LYS A 311 15.50 -19.46 15.84
C LYS A 311 16.71 -18.54 16.10
N TYR A 312 16.45 -17.34 16.63
CA TYR A 312 17.44 -16.33 17.08
C TYR A 312 16.93 -15.54 18.30
N HIS A 313 15.87 -15.99 18.97
CA HIS A 313 15.04 -15.14 19.84
C HIS A 313 15.03 -15.57 21.32
N GLU A 314 15.90 -16.49 21.71
CA GLU A 314 16.01 -16.99 23.07
C GLU A 314 17.25 -16.36 23.71
N LEU A 315 17.05 -15.66 24.83
CA LEU A 315 18.07 -14.89 25.51
C LEU A 315 18.09 -15.29 26.98
N PHE A 316 19.28 -15.48 27.52
CA PHE A 316 19.51 -15.36 28.95
C PHE A 316 19.89 -13.91 29.25
N ILE A 317 19.22 -13.30 30.21
CA ILE A 317 19.42 -11.91 30.59
C ILE A 317 19.92 -11.92 32.04
N PRO A 318 21.17 -11.49 32.30
CA PRO A 318 21.66 -11.38 33.66
C PRO A 318 20.74 -10.47 34.49
N PHE A 319 20.38 -10.94 35.67
CA PHE A 319 19.50 -10.26 36.61
C PHE A 319 19.99 -10.57 38.02
N THR A 320 20.91 -9.75 38.51
CA THR A 320 21.59 -9.94 39.79
C THR A 320 20.87 -9.19 40.91
N ARG A 321 21.08 -9.57 42.18
CA ARG A 321 20.46 -8.89 43.34
C ARG A 321 20.74 -7.37 43.40
N GLU A 322 21.92 -6.93 42.96
CA GLU A 322 22.23 -5.49 42.85
C GLU A 322 21.27 -4.75 41.90
N MET A 323 20.79 -5.42 40.86
CA MET A 323 19.83 -4.84 39.92
C MET A 323 18.43 -4.78 40.51
N GLU A 324 18.14 -5.52 41.57
CA GLU A 324 16.86 -5.44 42.30
C GLU A 324 16.86 -4.32 43.35
N ALA A 325 18.04 -3.89 43.81
CA ALA A 325 18.15 -2.81 44.78
C ALA A 325 17.62 -1.48 44.21
N ASP A 326 17.05 -0.65 45.07
CA ASP A 326 16.53 0.68 44.72
C ASP A 326 17.62 1.64 44.20
N SER A 327 18.89 1.32 44.45
CA SER A 327 20.04 2.02 43.89
C SER A 327 20.23 1.78 42.39
N TRP A 328 19.61 0.75 41.81
CA TRP A 328 19.66 0.52 40.37
C TRP A 328 18.71 1.50 39.65
N PRO A 329 19.18 2.26 38.65
CA PRO A 329 18.38 3.31 38.01
C PRO A 329 17.09 2.78 37.39
N THR A 330 16.01 3.55 37.50
CA THR A 330 14.72 3.28 36.85
C THR A 330 14.27 4.54 36.12
N ILE A 331 13.65 4.38 34.95
CA ILE A 331 13.17 5.51 34.15
C ILE A 331 11.65 5.51 34.02
N PRO A 332 10.99 6.68 33.98
CA PRO A 332 9.57 6.75 33.68
C PRO A 332 9.24 6.17 32.30
N VAL A 333 8.09 5.52 32.17
CA VAL A 333 7.47 5.21 30.89
C VAL A 333 6.29 6.17 30.69
N PRO A 334 6.44 7.22 29.86
CA PRO A 334 5.37 8.18 29.63
C PRO A 334 4.10 7.51 29.11
N LYS A 335 2.94 8.07 29.48
CA LYS A 335 1.63 7.53 29.09
C LYS A 335 1.50 7.43 27.57
N GLU A 336 2.03 8.40 26.84
CA GLU A 336 1.98 8.49 25.38
C GLU A 336 2.73 7.32 24.71
N VAL A 337 3.80 6.83 25.36
CA VAL A 337 4.59 5.69 24.90
C VAL A 337 3.82 4.38 25.11
N LEU A 338 3.10 4.27 26.23
CA LEU A 338 2.17 3.15 26.48
C LEU A 338 1.00 3.17 25.49
N ASP A 339 0.37 4.33 25.31
CA ASP A 339 -0.74 4.51 24.37
C ASP A 339 -0.31 4.15 22.94
N ARG A 340 0.89 4.58 22.51
CA ARG A 340 1.49 4.19 21.22
C ARG A 340 1.66 2.68 21.10
N PHE A 341 2.18 2.02 22.14
CA PHE A 341 2.34 0.57 22.13
C PHE A 341 0.98 -0.16 22.06
N HIS A 342 0.01 0.26 22.87
CA HIS A 342 -1.33 -0.35 22.91
C HIS A 342 -2.06 -0.18 21.58
N GLU A 343 -2.01 1.00 20.98
CA GLU A 343 -2.59 1.23 19.65
C GLU A 343 -2.01 0.26 18.60
N LEU A 344 -0.68 0.11 18.56
CA LEU A 344 -0.02 -0.81 17.63
C LEU A 344 -0.33 -2.29 17.93
N ALA A 345 -0.49 -2.64 19.20
CA ALA A 345 -0.89 -3.98 19.62
C ALA A 345 -2.34 -4.29 19.19
N ASP A 346 -3.26 -3.34 19.38
CA ASP A 346 -4.68 -3.48 19.06
C ASP A 346 -4.89 -3.61 17.54
N GLN A 347 -4.15 -2.84 16.74
CA GLN A 347 -4.15 -3.02 15.28
C GLN A 347 -3.81 -4.45 14.88
N ARG A 348 -2.84 -5.07 15.55
CA ARG A 348 -2.44 -6.46 15.24
C ARG A 348 -3.44 -7.47 15.74
N HIS A 349 -4.03 -7.22 16.91
CA HIS A 349 -5.09 -8.05 17.46
C HIS A 349 -6.34 -8.05 16.56
N ASN A 350 -6.69 -6.90 15.98
CA ASN A 350 -7.79 -6.78 15.00
C ASN A 350 -7.50 -7.54 13.69
N ASP A 351 -6.24 -7.67 13.29
CA ASP A 351 -5.85 -8.49 12.13
C ASP A 351 -5.95 -10.00 12.44
N ASP A 352 -5.54 -10.40 13.65
CA ASP A 352 -5.63 -11.77 14.16
C ASP A 352 -5.62 -11.72 15.68
N LYS A 353 -6.65 -12.26 16.32
CA LYS A 353 -6.83 -12.21 17.79
C LYS A 353 -5.65 -12.78 18.58
N ARG A 354 -4.81 -13.64 17.96
CA ARG A 354 -3.61 -14.21 18.56
C ARG A 354 -2.42 -13.24 18.60
N LEU A 355 -2.51 -12.11 17.92
CA LEU A 355 -1.46 -11.12 17.80
C LEU A 355 -1.66 -9.93 18.76
N PRO A 356 -0.59 -9.17 19.04
CA PRO A 356 0.81 -9.53 18.79
C PRO A 356 1.21 -10.78 19.60
N PHE A 357 2.22 -11.51 19.13
CA PHE A 357 2.71 -12.67 19.88
C PHE A 357 3.37 -12.22 21.19
N GLU A 358 2.92 -12.81 22.28
CA GLU A 358 3.46 -12.61 23.62
C GLU A 358 4.56 -13.63 23.91
N PRO A 359 5.60 -13.28 24.69
CA PRO A 359 6.52 -14.28 25.21
C PRO A 359 5.77 -15.32 26.07
N LEU A 360 5.85 -16.60 25.70
CA LEU A 360 5.08 -17.67 26.35
C LEU A 360 5.40 -17.78 27.85
N GLY A 361 4.42 -18.02 28.71
CA GLY A 361 4.67 -18.24 30.14
C GLY A 361 4.96 -16.97 30.97
N THR A 362 4.90 -15.79 30.35
CA THR A 362 4.97 -14.49 31.06
C THR A 362 3.61 -14.02 31.60
N ARG A 363 2.53 -14.69 31.18
CA ARG A 363 1.17 -14.45 31.64
C ARG A 363 0.25 -15.62 31.28
N PRO A 364 -0.93 -15.73 31.93
CA PRO A 364 -1.97 -16.64 31.50
C PRO A 364 -2.34 -16.43 30.04
N LYS A 365 -2.81 -17.48 29.37
CA LYS A 365 -3.24 -17.40 27.97
C LYS A 365 -4.39 -16.40 27.85
N ARG A 366 -4.20 -15.36 27.03
CA ARG A 366 -5.19 -14.31 26.77
C ARG A 366 -6.48 -14.88 26.17
N SER A 367 -7.62 -14.52 26.75
CA SER A 367 -9.00 -14.86 26.35
C SER A 367 -9.49 -13.98 25.20
N GLU A 368 -8.75 -13.91 24.10
CA GLU A 368 -9.06 -13.02 22.96
C GLU A 368 -9.15 -11.52 23.28
N GLU A 369 -8.77 -11.08 24.49
CA GLU A 369 -8.74 -9.66 24.86
C GLU A 369 -7.58 -8.91 24.19
N GLU A 370 -7.55 -7.58 24.24
CA GLU A 370 -6.45 -6.74 23.75
C GLU A 370 -5.19 -6.83 24.66
N LEU A 371 -3.99 -6.64 24.10
CA LEU A 371 -2.76 -6.76 24.90
C LEU A 371 -2.47 -5.45 25.64
N ARG A 372 -2.32 -5.52 26.97
CA ARG A 372 -1.84 -4.43 27.81
C ARG A 372 -0.55 -4.81 28.53
N LEU A 373 0.36 -3.85 28.65
CA LEU A 373 1.61 -4.01 29.40
C LEU A 373 1.31 -3.90 30.89
N LYS A 374 2.02 -4.69 31.70
CA LYS A 374 1.86 -4.77 33.15
C LYS A 374 3.24 -4.89 33.83
N PRO A 375 3.33 -4.66 35.16
CA PRO A 375 4.54 -4.97 35.91
C PRO A 375 5.02 -6.41 35.69
N GLY A 376 6.33 -6.60 35.64
CA GLY A 376 7.00 -7.87 35.32
C GLY A 376 7.18 -8.14 33.82
N ASP A 377 6.58 -7.36 32.92
CA ASP A 377 6.78 -7.53 31.49
C ASP A 377 8.19 -7.11 31.07
N VAL A 378 8.90 -8.04 30.43
CA VAL A 378 10.23 -7.80 29.87
C VAL A 378 10.07 -7.23 28.45
N VAL A 379 10.47 -5.97 28.25
CA VAL A 379 10.26 -5.21 27.00
C VAL A 379 11.59 -4.79 26.38
N TYR A 380 11.60 -4.64 25.05
CA TYR A 380 12.63 -3.87 24.38
C TYR A 380 12.29 -2.38 24.52
N PHE A 381 13.29 -1.51 24.64
CA PHE A 381 13.03 -0.08 24.79
C PHE A 381 14.11 0.81 24.14
N ARG A 382 13.75 2.09 23.97
CA ARG A 382 14.65 3.19 23.64
C ARG A 382 14.59 4.21 24.78
N ALA A 383 15.75 4.73 25.17
CA ALA A 383 15.84 5.85 26.10
C ALA A 383 16.04 7.16 25.35
N GLY A 384 15.52 8.24 25.90
CA GLY A 384 15.71 9.62 25.47
C GLY A 384 15.61 10.57 26.64
N VAL A 385 15.88 11.85 26.41
CA VAL A 385 15.81 12.90 27.44
C VAL A 385 14.62 13.79 27.15
N GLU A 386 13.70 13.90 28.10
CA GLU A 386 12.55 14.81 28.06
C GLU A 386 12.60 15.73 29.29
N ASN A 387 12.58 17.04 29.08
CA ASN A 387 12.67 18.05 30.14
C ASN A 387 13.83 17.80 31.13
N GLY A 388 15.00 17.40 30.61
CA GLY A 388 16.19 17.10 31.42
C GLY A 388 16.17 15.76 32.16
N THR A 389 15.09 14.97 32.04
CA THR A 389 14.96 13.65 32.67
C THR A 389 15.06 12.54 31.63
N THR A 390 15.83 11.49 31.92
CA THR A 390 15.88 10.30 31.04
C THR A 390 14.59 9.49 31.19
N VAL A 391 13.90 9.26 30.07
CA VAL A 391 12.63 8.53 30.00
C VAL A 391 12.68 7.46 28.91
N ALA A 392 11.79 6.46 28.98
CA ALA A 392 11.60 5.52 27.88
C ALA A 392 10.79 6.21 26.77
N THR A 393 11.36 6.40 25.59
CA THR A 393 10.67 7.05 24.45
C THR A 393 9.94 6.04 23.55
N GLU A 394 10.25 4.75 23.70
CA GLU A 394 9.63 3.66 22.95
C GLU A 394 9.73 2.35 23.73
N VAL A 395 8.68 1.52 23.68
CA VAL A 395 8.65 0.15 24.25
C VAL A 395 8.03 -0.84 23.27
N ALA A 396 8.49 -2.10 23.32
CA ALA A 396 7.98 -3.17 22.47
C ALA A 396 8.22 -4.59 23.02
N LEU A 397 7.48 -5.58 22.52
CA LEU A 397 7.73 -6.99 22.86
C LEU A 397 8.85 -7.65 22.02
N SER A 398 9.27 -7.03 20.92
CA SER A 398 10.35 -7.55 20.05
C SER A 398 11.22 -6.43 19.48
N SER A 399 12.43 -6.76 19.05
CA SER A 399 13.38 -5.80 18.48
C SER A 399 12.98 -5.24 17.11
N ILE A 400 12.22 -6.02 16.33
CA ILE A 400 11.72 -5.65 14.99
C ILE A 400 10.22 -5.31 15.04
N TRP A 401 9.85 -4.56 16.08
CA TRP A 401 8.49 -4.11 16.31
C TRP A 401 7.97 -3.20 15.19
N ARG A 402 6.71 -2.81 15.28
CA ARG A 402 6.10 -1.90 14.32
C ARG A 402 6.33 -0.46 14.76
N GLY A 403 6.63 0.40 13.80
CA GLY A 403 6.50 1.85 13.96
C GLY A 403 5.14 2.32 13.43
N ARG A 404 4.79 3.57 13.71
CA ARG A 404 3.64 4.25 13.11
C ARG A 404 4.06 5.53 12.40
N VAL A 405 3.26 5.97 11.44
CA VAL A 405 3.43 7.26 10.78
C VAL A 405 2.99 8.34 11.76
N GLU A 406 3.85 9.33 12.00
CA GLU A 406 3.62 10.37 13.00
C GLU A 406 3.86 11.77 12.45
N CYS A 407 3.15 12.77 12.98
CA CYS A 407 3.46 14.18 12.80
C CYS A 407 3.50 14.88 14.16
N LEU A 408 4.26 15.97 14.21
CA LEU A 408 4.22 16.89 15.34
C LEU A 408 2.87 17.62 15.31
N ASP A 409 2.06 17.42 16.34
CA ASP A 409 0.87 18.21 16.60
C ASP A 409 1.30 19.60 17.10
N SER A 410 0.85 20.63 16.41
CA SER A 410 1.24 22.01 16.69
C SER A 410 0.63 22.53 17.99
N SER A 411 -0.48 21.94 18.45
CA SER A 411 -1.17 22.37 19.67
C SER A 411 -0.56 21.78 20.94
N SER A 412 -0.24 20.48 20.93
CA SER A 412 0.40 19.80 22.07
C SER A 412 1.93 19.78 22.01
N GLY A 413 2.53 20.06 20.84
CA GLY A 413 3.96 19.88 20.61
C GLY A 413 4.42 18.42 20.55
N ARG A 414 3.48 17.45 20.56
CA ARG A 414 3.77 16.02 20.68
C ARG A 414 3.59 15.28 19.34
N LEU A 415 4.23 14.12 19.22
CA LEU A 415 4.06 13.25 18.06
C LEU A 415 2.73 12.49 18.14
N GLN A 416 1.86 12.69 17.15
CA GLN A 416 0.59 12.00 17.02
C GLN A 416 0.59 11.02 15.85
N GLY A 417 -0.03 9.86 16.04
CA GLY A 417 -0.26 8.89 14.97
C GLY A 417 -1.19 9.43 13.89
N ILE A 418 -0.86 9.14 12.62
CA ILE A 418 -1.60 9.64 11.47
C ILE A 418 -2.30 8.52 10.72
N ASN A 419 -3.58 8.74 10.41
CA ASN A 419 -4.36 7.92 9.48
C ASN A 419 -4.48 8.59 8.11
N THR A 420 -5.08 7.88 7.16
CA THR A 420 -5.27 8.38 5.79
C THR A 420 -6.09 9.68 5.74
N ALA A 421 -7.05 9.87 6.66
CA ALA A 421 -7.91 11.05 6.67
C ALA A 421 -7.13 12.35 6.92
N ALA A 422 -6.03 12.32 7.68
CA ALA A 422 -5.20 13.51 7.92
C ALA A 422 -4.61 14.10 6.63
N PHE A 423 -4.24 13.25 5.66
CA PHE A 423 -3.70 13.71 4.37
C PHE A 423 -4.75 14.46 3.54
N PHE A 424 -6.01 14.00 3.58
CA PHE A 424 -7.10 14.66 2.88
C PHE A 424 -7.55 15.93 3.61
N ARG A 425 -7.55 15.95 4.95
CA ARG A 425 -7.85 17.15 5.75
C ARG A 425 -6.94 18.33 5.45
N LEU A 426 -5.66 18.09 5.12
CA LEU A 426 -4.74 19.15 4.71
C LEU A 426 -5.05 19.75 3.34
N ILE A 427 -5.72 19.00 2.46
CA ILE A 427 -6.22 19.54 1.20
C ILE A 427 -7.49 20.35 1.50
N HIS A 428 -8.48 19.70 2.11
CA HIS A 428 -9.67 20.35 2.64
C HIS A 428 -10.41 19.42 3.62
N PRO A 429 -10.92 19.92 4.77
CA PRO A 429 -11.64 19.11 5.75
C PRO A 429 -12.89 18.43 5.17
N GLU A 430 -13.55 19.01 4.18
CA GLU A 430 -14.76 18.43 3.57
C GLU A 430 -14.47 17.25 2.63
N LEU A 431 -13.20 16.90 2.38
CA LEU A 431 -12.86 15.73 1.57
C LEU A 431 -12.90 14.42 2.34
N VAL A 432 -12.97 14.43 3.67
CA VAL A 432 -13.10 13.19 4.46
C VAL A 432 -14.57 12.76 4.59
N PRO A 433 -14.85 11.47 4.88
CA PRO A 433 -16.21 11.01 5.11
C PRO A 433 -16.93 11.89 6.13
N LEU A 434 -18.23 12.11 5.92
CA LEU A 434 -19.02 12.94 6.82
C LEU A 434 -18.87 12.43 8.25
N ASN A 435 -18.48 13.33 9.14
CA ASN A 435 -18.21 13.05 10.54
C ASN A 435 -18.68 14.26 11.38
N PRO A 436 -18.72 14.13 12.71
CA PRO A 436 -19.22 15.21 13.58
C PRO A 436 -18.50 16.57 13.43
N ASP A 437 -17.28 16.59 12.90
CA ASP A 437 -16.48 17.82 12.73
C ASP A 437 -16.84 18.58 11.43
N ARG A 438 -17.56 17.95 10.50
CA ARG A 438 -17.93 18.55 9.21
C ARG A 438 -19.24 19.33 9.29
N THR A 439 -19.27 20.49 8.64
CA THR A 439 -20.44 21.39 8.66
C THR A 439 -21.15 21.56 7.32
N THR A 440 -20.68 20.88 6.27
CA THR A 440 -21.21 21.07 4.91
C THR A 440 -21.50 19.75 4.19
N LEU A 441 -22.38 19.81 3.18
CA LEU A 441 -22.61 18.74 2.20
C LEU A 441 -21.95 19.09 0.87
N THR A 442 -21.14 18.19 0.34
CA THR A 442 -20.57 18.35 -1.00
C THR A 442 -21.60 17.99 -2.09
N LEU A 443 -21.37 18.41 -3.34
CA LEU A 443 -22.33 18.23 -4.44
C LEU A 443 -22.80 16.77 -4.65
N ALA A 444 -21.90 15.79 -4.54
CA ALA A 444 -22.28 14.38 -4.64
C ALA A 444 -23.11 13.90 -3.43
N GLU A 445 -22.85 14.40 -2.22
CA GLU A 445 -23.62 14.09 -1.01
C GLU A 445 -25.04 14.69 -1.08
N GLN A 446 -25.17 15.89 -1.66
CA GLN A 446 -26.46 16.56 -1.92
C GLN A 446 -27.35 15.77 -2.90
N LEU A 447 -26.76 15.01 -3.82
CA LEU A 447 -27.48 14.20 -4.81
C LEU A 447 -27.78 12.79 -4.30
N PHE A 448 -26.73 12.09 -3.88
CA PHE A 448 -26.79 10.68 -3.52
C PHE A 448 -27.15 10.46 -2.06
N GLY A 449 -27.17 11.49 -1.21
CA GLY A 449 -27.36 11.35 0.23
C GLY A 449 -26.11 10.84 0.95
N VAL A 450 -26.07 11.05 2.26
CA VAL A 450 -24.92 10.72 3.12
C VAL A 450 -25.40 10.41 4.54
N VAL A 451 -24.62 9.59 5.25
CA VAL A 451 -24.81 9.31 6.68
C VAL A 451 -23.51 9.60 7.41
N GLU A 452 -23.62 10.26 8.55
CA GLU A 452 -22.50 10.57 9.44
C GLU A 452 -21.83 9.30 9.95
N VAL A 453 -20.51 9.25 9.83
CA VAL A 453 -19.65 8.18 10.32
C VAL A 453 -19.08 8.59 11.67
N ARG A 454 -19.33 7.77 12.70
CA ARG A 454 -18.78 7.92 14.05
C ARG A 454 -17.79 6.80 14.34
N ASN A 455 -16.66 7.13 14.96
CA ASN A 455 -15.77 6.12 15.53
C ASN A 455 -16.35 5.56 16.85
N LYS A 456 -15.79 4.47 17.39
CA LYS A 456 -16.30 3.83 18.63
C LYS A 456 -16.39 4.79 19.82
N GLN A 457 -15.42 5.70 19.98
CA GLN A 457 -15.39 6.66 21.08
C GLN A 457 -16.47 7.74 20.90
N GLN A 458 -16.59 8.28 19.70
CA GLN A 458 -17.64 9.24 19.33
C GLN A 458 -19.03 8.62 19.43
N GLN A 459 -19.17 7.36 19.03
CA GLN A 459 -20.43 6.64 19.14
C GLN A 459 -20.88 6.58 20.59
N LYS A 460 -19.98 6.23 21.53
CA LYS A 460 -20.22 6.26 22.99
C LYS A 460 -20.48 7.68 23.53
N ALA A 461 -19.69 8.67 23.13
CA ALA A 461 -19.81 10.04 23.61
C ALA A 461 -21.10 10.74 23.12
N LEU A 462 -21.62 10.32 21.95
CA LEU A 462 -22.76 10.93 21.28
C LEU A 462 -23.96 9.98 21.19
N GLU A 463 -24.04 8.92 22.01
CA GLU A 463 -25.12 7.90 21.93
C GLU A 463 -26.51 8.54 21.98
N ARG A 464 -26.67 9.61 22.76
CA ARG A 464 -27.95 10.32 22.93
C ARG A 464 -28.27 11.31 21.81
N LYS A 465 -27.32 11.62 20.91
CA LYS A 465 -27.55 12.52 19.76
C LYS A 465 -27.74 11.67 18.50
N PRO A 466 -28.82 11.85 17.72
CA PRO A 466 -28.99 11.11 16.47
C PRO A 466 -27.83 11.39 15.51
N ALA A 467 -27.42 10.39 14.73
CA ALA A 467 -26.46 10.57 13.65
C ALA A 467 -27.09 11.41 12.54
N PHE A 468 -26.33 12.35 11.99
CA PHE A 468 -26.83 13.10 10.84
C PHE A 468 -26.99 12.16 9.64
N ALA A 469 -28.12 12.28 8.95
CA ALA A 469 -28.39 11.57 7.70
C ALA A 469 -29.13 12.50 6.75
N PHE A 470 -28.66 12.54 5.51
CA PHE A 470 -29.27 13.32 4.45
C PHE A 470 -29.79 12.39 3.35
N ALA A 471 -31.08 12.50 3.06
CA ALA A 471 -31.76 11.59 2.13
C ALA A 471 -31.42 11.91 0.67
N SER A 472 -31.07 10.86 -0.07
CA SER A 472 -30.83 10.92 -1.52
C SER A 472 -32.04 11.49 -2.27
N ARG A 473 -31.83 12.40 -3.22
CA ARG A 473 -32.84 12.84 -4.20
C ARG A 473 -32.91 11.94 -5.44
N LEU A 474 -32.06 10.91 -5.49
CA LEU A 474 -32.01 9.90 -6.54
C LEU A 474 -32.50 8.56 -6.02
N ARG A 475 -33.34 7.88 -6.81
CA ARG A 475 -33.72 6.48 -6.61
C ARG A 475 -33.32 5.68 -7.86
N VAL A 476 -32.41 4.73 -7.69
CA VAL A 476 -31.90 3.87 -8.76
C VAL A 476 -32.63 2.54 -8.72
N SER A 477 -33.20 2.10 -9.84
CA SER A 477 -33.82 0.78 -9.93
C SER A 477 -32.78 -0.34 -10.02
N HIS A 478 -33.20 -1.59 -9.82
CA HIS A 478 -32.42 -2.73 -10.28
C HIS A 478 -32.25 -2.68 -11.80
N GLY A 479 -31.13 -3.21 -12.29
CA GLY A 479 -30.97 -3.52 -13.70
C GLY A 479 -31.67 -4.85 -13.99
N VAL A 480 -32.72 -4.79 -14.78
CA VAL A 480 -33.56 -5.95 -15.14
C VAL A 480 -33.16 -6.42 -16.53
N LEU A 481 -33.07 -7.74 -16.71
CA LEU A 481 -32.74 -8.35 -17.99
C LEU A 481 -33.76 -7.95 -19.06
N HIS A 482 -33.31 -7.68 -20.27
CA HIS A 482 -34.23 -7.41 -21.37
C HIS A 482 -35.02 -8.67 -21.74
N SER A 483 -36.34 -8.57 -21.80
CA SER A 483 -37.24 -9.70 -22.06
C SER A 483 -37.01 -10.39 -23.41
N SER A 484 -36.40 -9.69 -24.38
CA SER A 484 -36.05 -10.26 -25.69
C SER A 484 -34.60 -10.76 -25.78
N HIS A 485 -33.90 -10.96 -24.66
CA HIS A 485 -32.54 -11.50 -24.70
C HIS A 485 -32.55 -12.89 -25.36
N ALA A 486 -31.78 -13.05 -26.42
CA ALA A 486 -31.68 -14.31 -27.14
C ALA A 486 -30.64 -15.22 -26.48
N GLY A 487 -31.06 -16.41 -26.06
CA GLY A 487 -30.19 -17.44 -25.47
C GLY A 487 -30.08 -17.36 -23.94
N ASP A 488 -29.21 -18.20 -23.38
CA ASP A 488 -28.95 -18.26 -21.94
C ASP A 488 -28.05 -17.09 -21.51
N PRO A 489 -28.52 -16.17 -20.64
CA PRO A 489 -27.70 -15.05 -20.18
C PRO A 489 -26.55 -15.49 -19.27
N TRP A 490 -26.58 -16.72 -18.76
CA TRP A 490 -25.52 -17.28 -17.94
C TRP A 490 -24.43 -17.94 -18.78
N GLN A 491 -23.19 -17.63 -18.42
CA GLN A 491 -21.99 -18.32 -18.85
C GLN A 491 -21.48 -19.20 -17.71
N PRO A 492 -21.60 -20.54 -17.81
CA PRO A 492 -20.91 -21.45 -16.91
C PRO A 492 -19.43 -21.12 -16.85
N ALA A 493 -18.89 -21.02 -15.63
CA ALA A 493 -17.52 -20.60 -15.44
C ALA A 493 -16.53 -21.55 -16.17
N LYS A 494 -16.82 -22.85 -16.16
CA LYS A 494 -16.09 -23.89 -16.92
C LYS A 494 -15.88 -23.60 -18.42
N GLU A 495 -16.71 -22.76 -19.05
CA GLU A 495 -16.54 -22.38 -20.46
C GLU A 495 -15.37 -21.40 -20.67
N LEU A 496 -14.95 -20.69 -19.63
CA LEU A 496 -13.81 -19.78 -19.66
C LEU A 496 -12.47 -20.47 -19.32
N TRP A 497 -12.48 -21.80 -19.11
CA TRP A 497 -11.26 -22.57 -18.88
C TRP A 497 -10.39 -22.67 -20.13
N THR A 498 -9.09 -22.43 -19.95
CA THR A 498 -8.10 -22.78 -20.97
C THR A 498 -7.61 -24.22 -20.84
N LYS A 499 -7.08 -24.77 -21.94
CA LYS A 499 -6.59 -26.16 -22.02
C LYS A 499 -5.52 -26.49 -20.98
N VAL A 500 -4.73 -25.50 -20.54
CA VAL A 500 -3.68 -25.66 -19.51
C VAL A 500 -4.30 -25.91 -18.13
N GLN A 501 -5.39 -25.24 -17.78
CA GLN A 501 -6.07 -25.39 -16.49
C GLN A 501 -6.97 -26.62 -16.43
N GLN A 502 -7.56 -27.04 -17.56
CA GLN A 502 -8.34 -28.27 -17.68
C GLN A 502 -7.54 -29.53 -17.27
N ASN A 503 -6.23 -29.54 -17.54
CA ASN A 503 -5.36 -30.67 -17.20
C ASN A 503 -4.88 -30.66 -15.73
N ALA A 504 -4.79 -29.49 -15.10
CA ALA A 504 -4.23 -29.33 -13.76
C ALA A 504 -5.29 -29.40 -12.63
N MET A 505 -6.58 -29.19 -12.93
CA MET A 505 -7.67 -29.30 -11.97
C MET A 505 -8.85 -30.12 -12.50
N ARG A 506 -8.79 -31.44 -12.32
CA ARG A 506 -10.01 -32.28 -12.19
C ARG A 506 -10.61 -32.08 -10.80
N THR A 507 -11.04 -30.86 -10.45
CA THR A 507 -11.83 -30.65 -9.23
C THR A 507 -13.27 -31.06 -9.51
N LYS A 508 -13.86 -31.90 -8.65
CA LYS A 508 -15.23 -32.42 -8.77
C LYS A 508 -16.34 -31.35 -8.65
N THR A 509 -16.01 -30.06 -8.56
CA THR A 509 -16.89 -29.02 -8.00
C THR A 509 -17.41 -27.99 -9.00
N GLY A 510 -16.85 -27.87 -10.21
CA GLY A 510 -17.39 -27.02 -11.28
C GLY A 510 -17.22 -25.49 -11.12
N ASP A 511 -16.73 -25.02 -9.97
CA ASP A 511 -16.49 -23.60 -9.68
C ASP A 511 -15.06 -23.14 -10.03
N LEU A 512 -14.88 -21.86 -10.38
CA LEU A 512 -13.63 -21.27 -10.85
C LEU A 512 -13.03 -20.25 -9.88
N PRO A 513 -11.84 -20.54 -9.30
CA PRO A 513 -11.09 -19.59 -8.48
C PRO A 513 -10.51 -18.41 -9.28
N LEU A 514 -10.77 -17.19 -8.80
CA LEU A 514 -10.29 -15.95 -9.42
C LEU A 514 -8.94 -15.53 -8.84
N LYS A 515 -8.05 -14.95 -9.65
CA LYS A 515 -6.76 -14.39 -9.19
C LYS A 515 -6.98 -13.15 -8.32
N ASN A 516 -6.28 -13.06 -7.18
CA ASN A 516 -6.36 -11.89 -6.31
C ASN A 516 -5.43 -10.76 -6.78
N LEU A 517 -5.96 -9.88 -7.63
CA LEU A 517 -5.31 -8.61 -8.01
C LEU A 517 -5.80 -7.42 -7.16
N ALA A 518 -6.37 -7.67 -5.98
CA ALA A 518 -6.70 -6.62 -4.99
C ALA A 518 -5.67 -6.53 -3.85
N SER A 519 -4.75 -7.49 -3.78
CA SER A 519 -3.65 -7.59 -2.83
C SER A 519 -2.34 -7.58 -3.62
N PRO A 520 -1.32 -6.84 -3.17
CA PRO A 520 -0.78 -7.06 -1.84
C PRO A 520 -1.12 -5.91 -0.87
N LYS A 521 -1.16 -6.20 0.44
CA LYS A 521 -1.36 -5.19 1.50
C LYS A 521 -0.05 -4.72 2.21
N PRO A 522 1.14 -4.59 1.58
CA PRO A 522 2.24 -3.89 2.20
C PRO A 522 1.99 -2.38 2.03
N PRO A 523 2.18 -1.57 3.08
CA PRO A 523 2.11 -0.11 2.95
C PRO A 523 3.21 0.32 1.97
N CYS A 524 2.87 0.75 0.76
CA CYS A 524 3.81 1.30 -0.20
C CYS A 524 3.46 2.76 -0.43
N PRO A 525 4.03 3.68 0.37
CA PRO A 525 3.70 5.09 0.26
C PRO A 525 3.85 5.60 -1.16
N ALA A 526 4.90 5.19 -1.87
CA ALA A 526 5.17 5.61 -3.24
C ALA A 526 4.02 5.26 -4.23
N LEU A 527 3.24 4.21 -3.98
CA LEU A 527 2.10 3.86 -4.85
C LEU A 527 0.87 4.76 -4.62
N TYR A 528 0.67 5.26 -3.39
CA TYR A 528 -0.55 5.96 -2.98
C TYR A 528 -0.34 7.46 -2.72
N PHE A 529 0.91 7.88 -2.54
CA PHE A 529 1.30 9.25 -2.21
C PHE A 529 2.37 9.74 -3.19
N LYS A 530 2.43 11.06 -3.33
CA LYS A 530 3.44 11.83 -4.07
C LYS A 530 3.99 12.91 -3.16
N TYR A 531 5.09 13.54 -3.54
CA TYR A 531 5.55 14.74 -2.85
C TYR A 531 4.55 15.88 -3.08
N SER A 532 4.44 16.80 -2.11
CA SER A 532 3.47 17.91 -2.14
C SER A 532 3.69 18.87 -3.32
N ASP A 533 4.90 18.90 -3.89
CA ASP A 533 5.24 19.63 -5.12
C ASP A 533 4.75 18.94 -6.42
N GLY A 534 4.06 17.81 -6.29
CA GLY A 534 3.54 17.01 -7.40
C GLY A 534 4.52 15.99 -7.96
N GLN A 535 5.77 15.95 -7.49
CA GLN A 535 6.78 15.02 -8.01
C GLN A 535 6.50 13.58 -7.52
N GLY A 536 6.54 12.65 -8.47
CA GLY A 536 6.55 11.21 -8.17
C GLY A 536 7.93 10.78 -7.65
N GLY A 537 7.97 9.95 -6.63
CA GLY A 537 9.24 9.47 -6.10
C GLY A 537 9.09 8.38 -5.05
N TYR A 538 10.22 7.76 -4.71
CA TYR A 538 10.25 6.84 -3.58
C TYR A 538 10.04 7.60 -2.27
N ILE A 539 9.07 7.15 -1.48
CA ILE A 539 8.76 7.68 -0.16
C ILE A 539 8.97 6.56 0.86
N PRO A 540 10.02 6.62 1.70
CA PRO A 540 10.21 5.66 2.78
C PRO A 540 9.02 5.71 3.75
N LYS A 541 8.53 4.55 4.21
CA LYS A 541 7.37 4.48 5.13
C LYS A 541 7.54 5.31 6.38
N LYS A 542 8.74 5.28 6.96
CA LYS A 542 9.09 6.06 8.15
C LYS A 542 9.20 7.57 7.92
N LYS A 543 9.28 8.01 6.66
CA LYS A 543 9.36 9.42 6.26
C LYS A 543 8.04 9.96 5.71
N LEU A 544 7.08 9.08 5.41
CA LEU A 544 5.73 9.50 5.01
C LEU A 544 5.16 10.43 6.09
N ASN A 545 4.69 11.59 5.68
CA ASN A 545 4.07 12.57 6.57
C ASN A 545 3.22 13.55 5.73
N PRO A 546 2.13 14.11 6.28
CA PRO A 546 1.24 15.01 5.56
C PRO A 546 1.86 16.37 5.15
N ARG A 547 2.95 16.82 5.80
CA ARG A 547 3.58 18.11 5.44
C ARG A 547 4.27 18.04 4.08
N ASN A 548 4.94 16.93 3.80
CA ASN A 548 5.77 16.76 2.61
C ASN A 548 5.13 15.89 1.52
N HIS A 549 4.02 15.22 1.83
CA HIS A 549 3.41 14.25 0.93
C HIS A 549 1.90 14.44 0.82
N ALA A 550 1.38 14.26 -0.38
CA ALA A 550 -0.03 14.35 -0.73
C ALA A 550 -0.51 13.02 -1.34
N PRO A 551 -1.80 12.67 -1.19
CA PRO A 551 -2.37 11.50 -1.85
C PRO A 551 -2.36 11.66 -3.38
N GLN A 552 -2.18 10.56 -4.11
CA GLN A 552 -2.26 10.52 -5.57
C GLN A 552 -3.66 10.89 -6.08
N GLY A 553 -4.70 10.51 -5.33
CA GLY A 553 -6.10 10.82 -5.61
C GLY A 553 -7.02 9.64 -5.35
N ARG A 554 -8.10 9.55 -6.13
CA ARG A 554 -9.14 8.52 -6.04
C ARG A 554 -8.78 7.31 -6.89
N LYS A 555 -8.75 6.13 -6.28
CA LYS A 555 -8.41 4.87 -6.95
C LYS A 555 -9.51 4.46 -7.94
N PHE A 556 -9.15 4.30 -9.22
CA PHE A 556 -10.02 3.79 -10.28
C PHE A 556 -9.33 2.64 -11.04
N TYR A 557 -10.06 1.52 -11.20
CA TYR A 557 -9.57 0.37 -11.97
C TYR A 557 -9.59 0.66 -13.47
N LEU A 558 -8.62 0.11 -14.19
CA LEU A 558 -8.54 0.28 -15.64
C LEU A 558 -9.65 -0.47 -16.37
N ARG A 559 -10.21 0.18 -17.39
CA ARG A 559 -11.02 -0.50 -18.41
C ARG A 559 -10.05 -1.02 -19.46
N ARG A 560 -10.19 -2.27 -19.87
CA ARG A 560 -9.22 -2.94 -20.75
C ARG A 560 -9.93 -3.95 -21.62
N LYS A 561 -9.51 -4.12 -22.87
CA LYS A 561 -10.03 -5.22 -23.67
C LYS A 561 -9.69 -6.55 -23.00
N THR A 562 -10.64 -7.48 -22.97
CA THR A 562 -10.37 -8.84 -22.48
C THR A 562 -9.29 -9.45 -23.38
N PRO A 563 -8.18 -9.99 -22.82
CA PRO A 563 -7.18 -10.67 -23.62
C PRO A 563 -7.84 -11.85 -24.36
N PRO A 564 -7.45 -12.13 -25.62
CA PRO A 564 -8.00 -13.25 -26.40
C PRO A 564 -7.85 -14.61 -25.71
N THR A 565 -6.84 -14.74 -24.84
CA THR A 565 -6.46 -15.99 -24.19
C THR A 565 -7.21 -16.28 -22.89
N GLY A 566 -7.89 -15.32 -22.24
CA GLY A 566 -8.62 -15.56 -20.97
C GLY A 566 -7.78 -15.95 -19.73
N ASP A 567 -6.54 -16.44 -19.94
CA ASP A 567 -5.63 -17.00 -18.92
C ASP A 567 -5.30 -16.04 -17.75
N LEU A 568 -5.33 -14.73 -17.97
CA LEU A 568 -4.84 -13.73 -17.01
C LEU A 568 -5.79 -13.42 -15.84
N ILE A 569 -6.99 -14.00 -15.84
CA ILE A 569 -8.06 -13.70 -14.87
C ILE A 569 -8.07 -14.70 -13.70
N PHE A 570 -7.57 -15.92 -13.95
CA PHE A 570 -7.69 -17.04 -13.03
C PHE A 570 -6.38 -17.29 -12.30
N ILE A 571 -6.48 -17.86 -11.10
CA ILE A 571 -5.31 -18.24 -10.31
C ILE A 571 -4.60 -19.44 -10.94
N HIS A 572 -3.28 -19.45 -10.91
CA HIS A 572 -2.50 -20.58 -11.38
C HIS A 572 -2.80 -21.83 -10.51
N PRO A 573 -3.09 -23.01 -11.10
CA PRO A 573 -3.50 -24.21 -10.36
C PRO A 573 -2.57 -24.60 -9.19
N ASP A 574 -1.25 -24.55 -9.41
CA ASP A 574 -0.27 -24.86 -8.36
C ASP A 574 -0.38 -23.96 -7.11
N ARG A 575 -0.91 -22.74 -7.24
CA ARG A 575 -1.13 -21.84 -6.10
C ARG A 575 -2.25 -22.32 -5.19
N LEU A 576 -3.28 -22.97 -5.74
CA LEU A 576 -4.40 -23.47 -4.96
C LEU A 576 -4.02 -24.68 -4.10
N ASN A 577 -2.95 -25.39 -4.47
CA ASN A 577 -2.40 -26.48 -3.67
C ASN A 577 -1.58 -25.98 -2.46
N GLU A 578 -1.30 -24.67 -2.36
CA GLU A 578 -0.52 -24.09 -1.26
C GLU A 578 -1.38 -23.91 0.01
N PRO A 579 -0.84 -24.26 1.20
CA PRO A 579 -1.58 -24.13 2.46
C PRO A 579 -2.08 -22.71 2.71
N GLY A 580 -3.40 -22.56 2.88
CA GLY A 580 -4.05 -21.30 3.25
C GLY A 580 -4.34 -20.34 2.09
N ILE A 581 -3.89 -20.61 0.87
CA ILE A 581 -4.15 -19.75 -0.30
C ILE A 581 -5.63 -19.78 -0.70
N SER A 582 -6.28 -20.95 -0.69
CA SER A 582 -7.70 -21.07 -1.08
C SER A 582 -8.62 -20.19 -0.22
N ARG A 583 -8.35 -20.05 1.08
CA ARG A 583 -9.15 -19.20 1.99
C ARG A 583 -9.02 -17.69 1.70
N GLN A 584 -8.01 -17.29 0.94
CA GLN A 584 -7.74 -15.89 0.56
C GLN A 584 -8.34 -15.52 -0.80
N HIS A 585 -8.94 -16.49 -1.50
CA HIS A 585 -9.46 -16.32 -2.85
C HIS A 585 -10.98 -16.58 -2.89
N GLN A 586 -11.60 -15.97 -3.90
CA GLN A 586 -13.01 -16.16 -4.22
C GLN A 586 -13.13 -17.04 -5.47
N SER A 587 -14.20 -17.82 -5.56
CA SER A 587 -14.58 -18.53 -6.78
C SER A 587 -16.01 -18.22 -7.20
N VAL A 588 -16.31 -18.50 -8.46
CA VAL A 588 -17.62 -18.32 -9.08
C VAL A 588 -17.98 -19.54 -9.93
N GLU A 589 -19.26 -19.88 -9.99
CA GLU A 589 -19.77 -20.97 -10.82
C GLU A 589 -20.27 -20.48 -12.19
N GLN A 590 -20.70 -19.23 -12.28
CA GLN A 590 -21.29 -18.64 -13.47
C GLN A 590 -21.00 -17.13 -13.56
N PHE A 591 -21.03 -16.60 -14.78
CA PHE A 591 -20.92 -15.18 -15.12
C PHE A 591 -22.13 -14.77 -15.95
N VAL A 592 -22.46 -13.48 -15.96
CA VAL A 592 -23.34 -12.92 -16.99
C VAL A 592 -22.54 -12.77 -18.29
N ARG A 593 -23.09 -13.27 -19.40
CA ARG A 593 -22.43 -13.27 -20.72
C ARG A 593 -22.17 -11.85 -21.25
N PRO A 594 -21.04 -11.63 -21.94
CA PRO A 594 -20.90 -10.48 -22.83
C PRO A 594 -22.02 -10.45 -23.87
N GLY A 595 -22.54 -9.25 -24.16
CA GLY A 595 -23.70 -9.03 -25.03
C GLY A 595 -25.04 -9.02 -24.31
N THR A 596 -25.11 -9.45 -23.04
CA THR A 596 -26.35 -9.37 -22.26
C THR A 596 -26.74 -7.91 -22.01
N VAL A 597 -28.04 -7.63 -22.17
CA VAL A 597 -28.62 -6.29 -22.07
C VAL A 597 -29.53 -6.19 -20.86
N PHE A 598 -29.33 -5.14 -20.06
CA PHE A 598 -30.19 -4.78 -18.93
C PHE A 598 -30.78 -3.39 -19.12
N PHE A 599 -31.95 -3.16 -18.52
CA PHE A 599 -32.55 -1.84 -18.41
C PHE A 599 -32.66 -1.44 -16.94
N PHE A 600 -32.36 -0.18 -16.66
CA PHE A 600 -32.58 0.42 -15.35
C PHE A 600 -33.03 1.86 -15.51
N HIS A 601 -33.58 2.44 -14.46
CA HIS A 601 -33.96 3.84 -14.44
C HIS A 601 -33.52 4.53 -13.15
N ILE A 602 -33.36 5.85 -13.26
CA ILE A 602 -33.08 6.73 -12.13
C ILE A 602 -34.24 7.71 -12.02
N ASP A 603 -35.01 7.62 -10.94
CA ASP A 603 -35.98 8.65 -10.59
C ASP A 603 -35.27 9.75 -9.79
N PHE A 604 -35.58 11.00 -10.09
CA PHE A 604 -34.94 12.16 -9.47
C PHE A 604 -35.96 13.26 -9.15
N ASP A 605 -35.68 14.04 -8.11
CA ASP A 605 -36.53 15.13 -7.65
C ASP A 605 -35.75 16.42 -7.42
N ASN A 606 -36.34 17.55 -7.84
CA ASN A 606 -35.81 18.90 -7.66
C ASN A 606 -34.33 19.08 -8.04
N LEU A 607 -33.86 18.43 -9.12
CA LEU A 607 -32.49 18.63 -9.57
C LEU A 607 -32.33 20.00 -10.22
N THR A 608 -31.29 20.73 -9.85
CA THR A 608 -30.88 21.91 -10.63
C THR A 608 -30.36 21.49 -12.01
N ASP A 609 -30.22 22.47 -12.90
CA ASP A 609 -29.55 22.28 -14.18
C ASP A 609 -28.15 21.64 -14.05
N LEU A 610 -27.35 22.11 -13.10
CA LEU A 610 -25.99 21.59 -12.86
C LEU A 610 -26.03 20.15 -12.37
N GLU A 611 -26.95 19.84 -11.48
CA GLU A 611 -27.13 18.50 -10.92
C GLU A 611 -27.60 17.48 -11.95
N LEU A 612 -28.54 17.88 -12.81
CA LEU A 612 -28.96 17.06 -13.94
C LEU A 612 -27.81 16.87 -14.94
N ALA A 613 -27.04 17.94 -15.22
CA ALA A 613 -25.85 17.87 -16.06
C ALA A 613 -24.79 16.91 -15.50
N LEU A 614 -24.48 17.00 -14.20
CA LEU A 614 -23.59 16.05 -13.50
C LEU A 614 -24.10 14.61 -13.62
N LEU A 615 -25.40 14.36 -13.38
CA LEU A 615 -25.96 13.02 -13.46
C LEU A 615 -25.86 12.44 -14.88
N THR A 616 -26.13 13.23 -15.92
CA THR A 616 -25.98 12.79 -17.32
C THR A 616 -24.52 12.52 -17.68
N TYR A 617 -23.59 13.37 -17.24
CA TYR A 617 -22.15 13.15 -17.42
C TYR A 617 -21.71 11.86 -16.72
N VAL A 618 -22.14 11.63 -15.49
CA VAL A 618 -21.80 10.41 -14.73
C VAL A 618 -22.29 9.15 -15.43
N LEU A 619 -23.47 9.17 -16.05
CA LEU A 619 -24.02 8.03 -16.79
C LEU A 619 -23.26 7.77 -18.09
N GLN A 620 -22.88 8.83 -18.82
CA GLN A 620 -22.24 8.70 -20.13
C GLN A 620 -21.18 9.80 -20.34
N PRO A 621 -19.99 9.71 -19.72
CA PRO A 621 -18.97 10.77 -19.78
C PRO A 621 -18.50 11.04 -21.22
N THR A 622 -18.20 9.96 -21.95
CA THR A 622 -17.85 9.94 -23.37
C THR A 622 -18.43 8.67 -24.02
N PRO A 623 -18.57 8.63 -25.36
CA PRO A 623 -19.01 7.41 -26.05
C PRO A 623 -18.10 6.19 -25.86
N SER A 624 -16.80 6.41 -25.67
CA SER A 624 -15.79 5.36 -25.44
C SER A 624 -15.68 4.94 -23.97
N PHE A 625 -16.29 5.69 -23.05
CA PHE A 625 -16.23 5.39 -21.62
C PHE A 625 -16.94 4.07 -21.31
N ARG A 626 -16.29 3.23 -20.49
CA ARG A 626 -16.87 2.02 -19.93
C ARG A 626 -16.92 2.10 -18.41
N HIS A 627 -18.09 1.76 -17.90
CA HIS A 627 -18.30 1.58 -16.48
C HIS A 627 -17.78 0.22 -16.04
N GLN A 628 -17.53 0.04 -14.73
CA GLN A 628 -17.15 -1.27 -14.21
C GLN A 628 -17.91 -1.60 -12.92
N LEU A 629 -18.64 -2.70 -13.01
CA LEU A 629 -19.62 -3.15 -12.04
C LEU A 629 -19.24 -4.55 -11.52
N GLY A 630 -19.71 -4.89 -10.33
CA GLY A 630 -19.55 -6.25 -9.79
C GLY A 630 -18.15 -6.60 -9.29
N HIS A 631 -17.92 -7.89 -9.10
CA HIS A 631 -16.66 -8.47 -8.65
C HIS A 631 -15.66 -8.63 -9.81
N GLY A 632 -14.38 -8.79 -9.49
CA GLY A 632 -13.36 -9.01 -10.51
C GLY A 632 -12.90 -7.75 -11.26
N LYS A 633 -13.22 -6.54 -10.76
CA LYS A 633 -12.77 -5.27 -11.36
C LYS A 633 -11.25 -5.21 -11.63
N PRO A 634 -10.37 -5.62 -10.69
CA PRO A 634 -8.93 -5.67 -10.96
C PRO A 634 -8.53 -6.60 -12.11
N LEU A 635 -9.37 -7.57 -12.45
CA LEU A 635 -9.17 -8.56 -13.51
C LEU A 635 -9.73 -8.08 -14.86
N GLY A 636 -10.26 -6.85 -14.93
CA GLY A 636 -10.93 -6.32 -16.12
C GLY A 636 -12.32 -6.91 -16.36
N LEU A 637 -12.88 -7.66 -15.41
CA LEU A 637 -14.25 -8.16 -15.50
C LEU A 637 -15.28 -7.07 -15.22
N GLY A 638 -16.53 -7.31 -15.63
CA GLY A 638 -17.67 -6.46 -15.31
C GLY A 638 -17.67 -5.09 -15.99
N GLN A 639 -16.96 -4.93 -17.10
CA GLN A 639 -17.08 -3.75 -17.96
C GLN A 639 -18.44 -3.72 -18.65
N ILE A 640 -19.10 -2.57 -18.55
CA ILE A 640 -20.41 -2.33 -19.13
C ILE A 640 -20.43 -0.98 -19.83
N GLN A 641 -21.24 -0.89 -20.88
CA GLN A 641 -21.60 0.38 -21.49
C GLN A 641 -22.97 0.81 -20.97
N ILE A 642 -23.09 2.05 -20.52
CA ILE A 642 -24.37 2.68 -20.20
C ILE A 642 -24.73 3.61 -21.34
N GLN A 643 -25.97 3.50 -21.82
CA GLN A 643 -26.56 4.42 -22.78
C GLN A 643 -27.82 5.03 -22.18
N ILE A 644 -27.92 6.37 -22.23
CA ILE A 644 -29.15 7.07 -21.86
C ILE A 644 -30.11 6.99 -23.05
N LEU A 645 -31.26 6.37 -22.85
CA LEU A 645 -32.28 6.22 -23.88
C LEU A 645 -33.38 7.26 -23.75
N GLY A 646 -33.68 7.69 -22.52
CA GLY A 646 -34.78 8.61 -22.24
C GLY A 646 -34.54 9.53 -21.06
N LEU A 647 -34.98 10.78 -21.18
CA LEU A 647 -35.15 11.72 -20.08
C LEU A 647 -36.61 12.15 -20.04
N LEU A 648 -37.38 11.60 -19.10
CA LEU A 648 -38.79 11.93 -18.90
C LEU A 648 -38.91 12.96 -17.79
N GLN A 649 -39.57 14.08 -18.07
CA GLN A 649 -39.72 15.20 -17.14
C GLN A 649 -41.17 15.31 -16.66
N VAL A 650 -41.32 15.57 -15.37
CA VAL A 650 -42.61 15.82 -14.74
C VAL A 650 -42.86 17.32 -14.75
N ASP A 651 -43.89 17.76 -15.46
CA ASP A 651 -44.48 19.09 -15.25
C ASP A 651 -45.43 19.00 -14.07
N ARG A 652 -44.94 19.39 -12.89
CA ARG A 652 -45.71 19.28 -11.65
C ARG A 652 -46.91 20.23 -11.64
N ILE A 653 -46.80 21.41 -12.26
CA ILE A 653 -47.88 22.39 -12.31
C ILE A 653 -49.02 21.83 -13.17
N ALA A 654 -48.71 21.36 -14.38
CA ALA A 654 -49.71 20.73 -15.23
C ALA A 654 -50.29 19.48 -14.57
N ARG A 655 -49.44 18.63 -13.98
CA ARG A 655 -49.85 17.35 -13.36
C ARG A 655 -50.85 17.51 -12.21
N TYR A 656 -50.64 18.48 -11.32
CA TYR A 656 -51.54 18.69 -10.18
C TYR A 656 -52.72 19.61 -10.49
N ARG A 657 -52.76 20.24 -11.67
CA ARG A 657 -53.95 20.95 -12.19
C ARG A 657 -54.86 20.05 -13.03
N GLY A 658 -54.31 19.00 -13.65
CA GLY A 658 -55.06 18.06 -14.49
C GLY A 658 -55.59 16.82 -13.73
N PRO A 659 -56.36 15.96 -14.41
CA PRO A 659 -56.80 14.67 -13.87
C PRO A 659 -55.63 13.77 -13.41
N ILE A 660 -55.82 13.05 -12.31
CA ILE A 660 -54.83 12.08 -11.81
C ILE A 660 -54.59 10.92 -12.79
N THR A 661 -55.51 10.69 -13.71
CA THR A 661 -55.42 9.69 -14.79
C THR A 661 -54.48 10.10 -15.91
N ASP A 662 -54.10 11.38 -16.01
CA ASP A 662 -53.20 11.85 -17.06
C ASP A 662 -51.82 11.18 -16.95
N PRO A 663 -51.03 11.14 -18.04
CA PRO A 663 -49.65 10.68 -17.97
C PRO A 663 -48.85 11.45 -16.91
N ARG A 664 -48.03 10.73 -16.15
CA ARG A 664 -47.19 11.33 -15.10
C ARG A 664 -46.17 12.33 -15.66
N TYR A 665 -45.63 12.05 -16.84
CA TYR A 665 -44.58 12.83 -17.47
C TYR A 665 -45.19 13.74 -18.53
N GLY A 666 -44.89 15.04 -18.48
CA GLY A 666 -45.42 16.04 -19.41
C GLY A 666 -44.58 16.14 -20.69
N GLN A 667 -43.28 15.86 -20.59
CA GLN A 667 -42.34 15.91 -21.70
C GLN A 667 -41.35 14.74 -21.63
N ALA A 668 -40.94 14.21 -22.78
CA ALA A 668 -39.89 13.21 -22.85
C ALA A 668 -38.88 13.53 -23.95
N TYR A 669 -37.60 13.37 -23.66
CA TYR A 669 -36.53 13.36 -24.65
C TYR A 669 -36.12 11.91 -24.85
N VAL A 670 -36.19 11.39 -26.08
CA VAL A 670 -35.93 9.97 -26.38
C VAL A 670 -34.95 9.79 -27.55
N THR A 671 -34.24 8.66 -27.53
CA THR A 671 -33.46 8.15 -28.67
C THR A 671 -34.19 6.96 -29.28
N GLY A 672 -34.23 6.88 -30.62
CA GLY A 672 -34.85 5.76 -31.33
C GLY A 672 -36.38 5.74 -31.23
N ASP A 673 -36.97 4.56 -31.45
CA ASP A 673 -38.41 4.32 -31.30
C ASP A 673 -38.67 3.60 -29.96
N PRO A 674 -38.95 4.33 -28.86
CA PRO A 674 -39.05 3.73 -27.54
C PRO A 674 -40.22 2.73 -27.44
N ASP A 675 -41.27 2.89 -28.25
CA ASP A 675 -42.42 1.97 -28.26
C ASP A 675 -42.04 0.56 -28.77
N LYS A 676 -40.93 0.44 -29.52
CA LYS A 676 -40.38 -0.83 -30.02
C LYS A 676 -39.16 -1.32 -29.25
N GLU A 677 -38.32 -0.40 -28.79
CA GLU A 677 -36.99 -0.72 -28.26
C GLU A 677 -36.94 -0.89 -26.74
N TRP A 678 -37.92 -0.33 -26.00
CA TRP A 678 -37.91 -0.36 -24.54
C TRP A 678 -38.83 -1.47 -24.00
N PRO A 679 -38.54 -2.00 -22.79
CA PRO A 679 -39.46 -2.84 -22.05
C PRO A 679 -40.84 -2.18 -21.88
N ARG A 680 -41.91 -2.99 -21.98
CA ARG A 680 -43.31 -2.53 -21.88
C ARG A 680 -43.59 -1.78 -20.58
N GLU A 681 -42.93 -2.18 -19.50
CA GLU A 681 -43.06 -1.58 -18.18
C GLU A 681 -42.52 -0.14 -18.14
N LEU A 682 -41.62 0.22 -19.07
CA LEU A 682 -41.06 1.56 -19.22
C LEU A 682 -41.83 2.39 -20.25
N THR A 683 -42.35 1.77 -21.32
CA THR A 683 -43.11 2.49 -22.36
C THR A 683 -44.47 3.00 -21.88
N ARG A 684 -45.12 2.31 -20.94
CA ARG A 684 -46.39 2.76 -20.33
C ARG A 684 -46.34 4.13 -19.66
N TYR A 685 -45.14 4.65 -19.42
CA TYR A 685 -44.90 5.95 -18.80
C TYR A 685 -44.61 7.06 -19.80
N LEU A 686 -44.45 6.74 -21.09
CA LEU A 686 -44.15 7.75 -22.10
C LEU A 686 -45.35 8.69 -22.30
N PRO A 687 -45.11 10.00 -22.45
CA PRO A 687 -46.15 10.91 -22.90
C PRO A 687 -46.55 10.61 -24.36
N SER A 688 -47.61 11.28 -24.82
CA SER A 688 -48.03 11.28 -26.23
C SER A 688 -46.86 11.63 -27.15
N LYS A 689 -46.91 11.14 -28.41
CA LYS A 689 -45.82 11.31 -29.38
C LYS A 689 -45.46 12.78 -29.64
N GLU A 690 -46.43 13.68 -29.60
CA GLU A 690 -46.24 15.13 -29.77
C GLU A 690 -45.38 15.77 -28.67
N ASN A 691 -45.39 15.17 -27.47
CA ASN A 691 -44.61 15.64 -26.32
C ASN A 691 -43.24 14.94 -26.23
N ARG A 692 -42.80 14.27 -27.30
CA ARG A 692 -41.51 13.60 -27.41
C ARG A 692 -40.55 14.43 -28.28
N GLN A 693 -39.34 14.64 -27.79
CA GLN A 693 -38.27 15.36 -28.49
C GLN A 693 -37.01 14.50 -28.63
N ALA A 694 -36.09 14.92 -29.49
CA ALA A 694 -34.82 14.23 -29.69
C ALA A 694 -33.90 14.38 -28.47
N LEU A 695 -33.43 13.26 -27.93
CA LEU A 695 -32.52 13.23 -26.79
C LEU A 695 -31.07 13.65 -27.08
N PRO A 696 -30.44 13.32 -28.24
CA PRO A 696 -29.01 13.55 -28.45
C PRO A 696 -28.57 15.01 -28.25
N GLU A 697 -29.31 15.97 -28.78
CA GLU A 697 -29.01 17.40 -28.63
C GLU A 697 -29.12 17.86 -27.17
N ARG A 698 -30.17 17.42 -26.47
CA ARG A 698 -30.37 17.75 -25.05
C ARG A 698 -29.24 17.18 -24.18
N LEU A 699 -28.78 15.95 -24.46
CA LEU A 699 -27.66 15.35 -23.74
C LEU A 699 -26.35 16.09 -24.02
N ALA A 700 -26.09 16.46 -25.27
CA ALA A 700 -24.89 17.23 -25.63
C ALA A 700 -24.84 18.56 -24.88
N GLN A 701 -25.97 19.28 -24.79
CA GLN A 701 -26.09 20.53 -24.03
C GLN A 701 -25.79 20.33 -22.53
N LEU A 702 -26.34 19.28 -21.91
CA LEU A 702 -26.13 18.98 -20.50
C LEU A 702 -24.68 18.59 -20.20
N VAL A 703 -24.09 17.74 -21.04
CA VAL A 703 -22.68 17.33 -20.90
C VAL A 703 -21.75 18.53 -21.05
N GLU A 704 -21.98 19.38 -22.06
CA GLU A 704 -21.16 20.59 -22.26
C GLU A 704 -21.28 21.58 -21.10
N LYS A 705 -22.49 21.74 -20.55
CA LYS A 705 -22.73 22.56 -19.36
C LYS A 705 -21.93 22.06 -18.15
N PHE A 706 -21.88 20.75 -17.94
CA PHE A 706 -21.07 20.17 -16.85
C PHE A 706 -19.58 20.34 -17.10
N ARG A 707 -19.10 20.13 -18.34
CA ARG A 707 -17.69 20.33 -18.71
C ARG A 707 -17.24 21.76 -18.47
N LYS A 708 -18.06 22.74 -18.87
CA LYS A 708 -17.80 24.16 -18.62
C LYS A 708 -17.71 24.44 -17.11
N TRP A 709 -18.69 23.99 -16.33
CA TRP A 709 -18.64 24.13 -14.87
C TRP A 709 -17.38 23.50 -14.26
N ALA A 710 -16.98 22.31 -14.72
CA ALA A 710 -15.78 21.64 -14.23
C ALA A 710 -14.50 22.41 -14.59
N GLN A 711 -14.43 23.02 -15.78
CA GLN A 711 -13.31 23.90 -16.17
C GLN A 711 -13.25 25.15 -15.31
N ASP A 712 -14.39 25.82 -15.10
CA ASP A 712 -14.51 27.02 -14.26
C ASP A 712 -14.04 26.77 -12.81
N ASN A 713 -14.18 25.52 -12.33
CA ASN A 713 -13.76 25.07 -11.00
C ASN A 713 -12.41 24.31 -11.00
N GLN A 714 -11.61 24.43 -12.06
CA GLN A 714 -10.26 23.83 -12.16
C GLN A 714 -10.23 22.30 -12.05
N LEU A 715 -11.31 21.62 -12.45
CA LEU A 715 -11.45 20.16 -12.44
C LEU A 715 -11.17 19.52 -13.82
N GLY A 716 -10.67 20.28 -14.81
CA GLY A 716 -10.41 19.76 -16.15
C GLY A 716 -9.48 18.53 -16.19
N SER A 717 -8.43 18.52 -15.36
CA SER A 717 -7.52 17.38 -15.23
C SER A 717 -8.17 16.15 -14.58
N VAL A 718 -9.16 16.36 -13.70
CA VAL A 718 -9.95 15.31 -13.07
C VAL A 718 -10.82 14.60 -14.11
N LEU A 719 -11.51 15.37 -14.96
CA LEU A 719 -12.35 14.84 -16.04
C LEU A 719 -11.48 14.07 -17.06
N ALA A 720 -10.38 14.67 -17.51
CA ALA A 720 -9.47 14.03 -18.48
C ALA A 720 -8.90 12.70 -17.95
N ALA A 721 -8.47 12.67 -16.68
CA ALA A 721 -7.97 11.45 -16.06
C ALA A 721 -9.06 10.37 -15.97
N LEU A 722 -10.27 10.74 -15.55
CA LEU A 722 -11.38 9.80 -15.46
C LEU A 722 -11.73 9.21 -16.83
N GLU A 723 -11.86 10.04 -17.86
CA GLU A 723 -12.21 9.61 -19.22
C GLU A 723 -11.16 8.67 -19.81
N LEU A 724 -9.87 9.01 -19.62
CA LEU A 724 -8.77 8.15 -20.04
C LEU A 724 -8.82 6.79 -19.35
N LEU A 725 -9.07 6.77 -18.04
CA LEU A 725 -9.19 5.52 -17.26
C LEU A 725 -10.40 4.69 -17.64
N GLY A 726 -11.46 5.36 -18.09
CA GLY A 726 -12.69 4.77 -18.57
C GLY A 726 -12.61 4.19 -19.99
N ASN A 727 -11.57 4.51 -20.76
CA ASN A 727 -11.45 4.07 -22.15
C ASN A 727 -10.64 2.77 -22.28
N PRO A 728 -11.25 1.63 -22.67
CA PRO A 728 -10.53 0.37 -22.88
C PRO A 728 -9.39 0.44 -23.90
N ASP A 729 -9.48 1.34 -24.89
CA ASP A 729 -8.46 1.53 -25.93
C ASP A 729 -7.19 2.24 -25.43
N ALA A 730 -7.27 2.90 -24.27
CA ALA A 730 -6.12 3.55 -23.66
C ALA A 730 -5.14 2.55 -23.02
N VAL A 731 -5.58 1.30 -22.79
CA VAL A 731 -4.75 0.25 -22.18
C VAL A 731 -4.05 -0.53 -23.29
N ARG A 732 -2.75 -0.25 -23.48
CA ARG A 732 -1.93 -0.81 -24.56
C ARG A 732 -0.98 -1.92 -24.11
N HIS A 733 -0.81 -2.10 -22.81
CA HIS A 733 0.09 -3.09 -22.22
C HIS A 733 -0.64 -4.09 -21.31
N PRO A 734 -0.06 -5.29 -21.07
CA PRO A 734 -0.56 -6.23 -20.07
C PRO A 734 -0.79 -5.56 -18.73
N VAL A 735 -1.80 -6.03 -18.00
CA VAL A 735 -2.22 -5.39 -16.76
C VAL A 735 -2.05 -6.34 -15.57
N HIS A 736 -1.08 -6.05 -14.72
CA HIS A 736 -0.74 -6.80 -13.51
C HIS A 736 -0.07 -5.88 -12.49
N TYR A 737 0.04 -6.32 -11.22
CA TYR A 737 0.86 -5.58 -10.25
C TYR A 737 2.34 -5.66 -10.63
N PRO A 738 3.15 -4.65 -10.25
CA PRO A 738 4.59 -4.73 -10.39
C PRO A 738 5.17 -5.99 -9.76
N GLN A 739 6.14 -6.63 -10.44
CA GLN A 739 6.76 -7.87 -9.98
C GLN A 739 8.28 -7.77 -9.93
N ALA A 740 8.90 -8.61 -9.09
CA ALA A 740 10.34 -8.79 -9.12
C ALA A 740 10.75 -9.40 -10.45
N ALA A 741 11.78 -8.85 -11.11
CA ALA A 741 12.26 -9.38 -12.39
C ALA A 741 12.87 -10.78 -12.24
N GLN A 742 13.38 -11.09 -11.05
CA GLN A 742 14.09 -12.34 -10.76
C GLN A 742 13.70 -12.88 -9.38
N LYS A 743 13.64 -14.21 -9.28
CA LYS A 743 13.53 -14.93 -8.02
C LYS A 743 14.93 -15.05 -7.39
N PRO A 744 15.07 -14.89 -6.06
CA PRO A 744 16.32 -15.20 -5.38
C PRO A 744 16.73 -16.66 -5.63
N GLY A 745 17.98 -16.90 -6.03
CA GLY A 745 18.47 -18.25 -6.29
C GLY A 745 18.45 -19.13 -5.04
N HIS A 746 18.05 -20.39 -5.18
CA HIS A 746 18.08 -21.35 -4.08
C HIS A 746 19.51 -21.53 -3.53
N ARG A 747 19.67 -21.47 -2.20
CA ARG A 747 20.96 -21.65 -1.49
C ARG A 747 22.11 -20.78 -2.02
N GLY A 748 21.80 -19.55 -2.44
CA GLY A 748 22.82 -18.61 -2.96
C GLY A 748 23.35 -19.01 -4.33
N GLY A 749 22.52 -19.67 -5.15
CA GLY A 749 22.68 -19.72 -6.60
C GLY A 749 22.32 -18.37 -7.27
N PRO A 750 22.57 -18.23 -8.58
CA PRO A 750 22.20 -17.03 -9.32
C PRO A 750 20.68 -16.83 -9.30
N PRO A 751 20.20 -15.57 -9.30
CA PRO A 751 18.78 -15.28 -9.51
C PRO A 751 18.30 -15.87 -10.84
N THR A 752 17.04 -16.28 -10.88
CA THR A 752 16.40 -16.81 -12.11
C THR A 752 15.23 -15.95 -12.50
N ASP A 753 15.04 -15.71 -13.79
CA ASP A 753 13.93 -14.90 -14.29
C ASP A 753 12.57 -15.55 -13.99
N ILE A 754 11.60 -14.74 -13.58
CA ILE A 754 10.22 -15.18 -13.37
C ILE A 754 9.49 -15.14 -14.72
N LYS A 755 8.87 -16.25 -15.12
CA LYS A 755 8.07 -16.32 -16.34
C LYS A 755 6.65 -15.83 -16.08
N ASP A 756 6.10 -15.03 -17.01
CA ASP A 756 4.79 -14.37 -16.90
C ASP A 756 3.59 -15.32 -16.67
N ASP A 757 3.72 -16.58 -17.07
CA ASP A 757 2.69 -17.63 -17.00
C ASP A 757 2.87 -18.62 -15.85
N SER A 758 3.83 -18.40 -14.95
CA SER A 758 4.19 -19.36 -13.91
C SER A 758 3.47 -19.12 -12.57
N ALA A 759 3.33 -20.17 -11.75
CA ALA A 759 2.89 -20.03 -10.36
C ALA A 759 3.74 -19.02 -9.56
N ASP A 760 5.05 -18.96 -9.87
CA ASP A 760 5.99 -18.01 -9.25
C ASP A 760 5.66 -16.55 -9.57
N PHE A 761 5.10 -16.26 -10.76
CA PHE A 761 4.57 -14.93 -11.11
C PHE A 761 3.44 -14.49 -10.18
N GLU A 762 2.67 -15.42 -9.64
CA GLU A 762 1.59 -15.09 -8.71
C GLU A 762 2.03 -15.11 -7.24
N ARG A 763 3.08 -15.87 -6.91
CA ARG A 763 3.44 -16.29 -5.54
C ARG A 763 3.78 -15.13 -4.62
N ASP A 764 4.45 -14.12 -5.15
CA ASP A 764 5.10 -13.09 -4.35
C ASP A 764 4.91 -11.67 -4.90
N LEU A 765 3.67 -11.28 -5.22
CA LEU A 765 3.34 -9.90 -5.64
C LEU A 765 3.86 -8.82 -4.66
N TYR A 766 4.05 -9.15 -3.38
CA TYR A 766 4.60 -8.24 -2.37
C TYR A 766 6.14 -8.11 -2.44
N GLN A 767 6.87 -9.03 -3.08
CA GLN A 767 8.34 -8.99 -3.14
C GLN A 767 8.85 -7.74 -3.85
N TRP A 768 8.17 -7.30 -4.91
CA TRP A 768 8.49 -6.04 -5.56
C TRP A 768 8.40 -4.86 -4.58
N PHE A 769 7.37 -4.83 -3.73
CA PHE A 769 7.20 -3.78 -2.73
C PHE A 769 8.31 -3.83 -1.67
N VAL A 770 8.68 -5.03 -1.22
CA VAL A 770 9.79 -5.21 -0.27
C VAL A 770 11.14 -4.84 -0.88
N GLN A 771 11.37 -5.13 -2.16
CA GLN A 771 12.59 -4.72 -2.87
C GLN A 771 12.68 -3.20 -3.02
N ASN A 772 11.56 -2.53 -3.34
CA ASN A 772 11.53 -1.07 -3.47
C ASN A 772 11.62 -0.35 -2.13
N ASP A 773 11.30 -1.00 -1.02
CA ASP A 773 11.53 -0.48 0.32
C ASP A 773 13.03 -0.43 0.72
N LYS A 774 13.93 -1.04 -0.06
CA LYS A 774 15.37 -1.00 0.23
C LYS A 774 16.02 0.34 -0.15
N PRO A 775 17.16 0.72 0.47
CA PRO A 775 17.97 1.86 0.04
C PRO A 775 18.41 1.71 -1.42
N THR A 776 18.60 2.84 -2.12
CA THR A 776 18.87 2.91 -3.56
C THR A 776 19.98 1.97 -4.03
N MET A 777 21.08 1.86 -3.27
CA MET A 777 22.24 1.01 -3.62
C MET A 777 21.96 -0.51 -3.57
N GLU A 778 20.89 -0.94 -2.90
CA GLU A 778 20.49 -2.35 -2.79
C GLU A 778 19.27 -2.72 -3.64
N ARG A 779 18.73 -1.74 -4.39
CA ARG A 779 17.59 -1.99 -5.27
C ARG A 779 18.04 -2.74 -6.50
N GLN A 780 17.35 -3.83 -6.80
CA GLN A 780 17.42 -4.37 -8.15
C GLN A 780 16.61 -3.47 -9.10
N PRO A 781 16.91 -3.47 -10.40
CA PRO A 781 16.11 -2.77 -11.40
C PRO A 781 14.64 -3.21 -11.30
N GLY A 782 13.79 -2.35 -10.76
CA GLY A 782 12.37 -2.61 -10.61
C GLY A 782 11.62 -2.39 -11.91
N GLN A 783 10.52 -3.12 -12.10
CA GLN A 783 9.48 -2.73 -13.05
C GLN A 783 8.77 -1.45 -12.56
N PHE A 784 8.52 -0.48 -13.44
CA PHE A 784 7.97 0.83 -13.08
C PHE A 784 6.49 0.96 -13.47
N LEU A 785 5.76 1.85 -12.79
CA LEU A 785 4.42 2.22 -13.21
C LEU A 785 4.50 3.08 -14.47
N HIS A 786 4.05 2.55 -15.60
CA HIS A 786 3.94 3.31 -16.83
C HIS A 786 2.69 4.19 -16.78
N PRO A 787 2.80 5.51 -17.07
CA PRO A 787 1.64 6.36 -17.12
C PRO A 787 0.74 5.94 -18.29
N LEU A 788 -0.55 6.24 -18.17
CA LEU A 788 -1.42 6.17 -19.32
C LEU A 788 -1.12 7.35 -20.24
N VAL A 789 -1.09 7.05 -21.53
CA VAL A 789 -0.81 8.02 -22.58
C VAL A 789 -2.08 8.13 -23.42
N SER A 790 -2.51 9.35 -23.70
CA SER A 790 -3.64 9.59 -24.60
C SER A 790 -3.30 9.21 -26.04
N ALA A 791 -4.32 9.26 -26.91
CA ALA A 791 -4.19 8.84 -28.31
C ALA A 791 -3.10 9.62 -29.08
N ASP A 792 -2.87 10.88 -28.74
CA ASP A 792 -1.88 11.81 -29.28
C ASP A 792 -0.46 11.64 -28.69
N GLY A 793 -0.26 10.67 -27.78
CA GLY A 793 1.06 10.42 -27.19
C GLY A 793 1.38 11.31 -25.98
N THR A 794 0.46 12.16 -25.52
CA THR A 794 0.70 12.96 -24.32
C THR A 794 0.52 12.12 -23.05
N VAL A 795 1.53 12.18 -22.17
CA VAL A 795 1.44 11.57 -20.83
C VAL A 795 0.37 12.35 -20.08
N ALA A 796 -0.66 11.67 -19.58
CA ALA A 796 -1.61 12.31 -18.69
C ALA A 796 -0.83 12.87 -17.49
N SER A 797 -0.68 14.19 -17.41
CA SER A 797 0.09 14.92 -16.40
C SER A 797 -0.39 14.66 -14.96
N SER A 798 -1.50 13.92 -14.81
CA SER A 798 -2.11 13.49 -13.57
C SER A 798 -1.67 12.11 -13.05
N ILE A 799 -0.82 11.35 -13.77
CA ILE A 799 -0.41 9.99 -13.35
C ILE A 799 1.11 9.95 -13.19
N PRO A 800 1.65 10.11 -11.98
CA PRO A 800 3.09 10.09 -11.78
C PRO A 800 3.63 8.70 -12.10
N ALA A 801 4.55 8.63 -13.06
CA ALA A 801 5.44 7.50 -13.17
C ALA A 801 6.21 7.38 -11.84
N LEU A 802 6.31 6.18 -11.28
CA LEU A 802 7.32 5.94 -10.24
C LEU A 802 8.68 6.10 -10.92
N TYR A 803 9.34 7.21 -10.60
CA TYR A 803 10.51 7.71 -11.32
C TYR A 803 11.60 6.63 -11.46
N ARG A 804 12.06 6.46 -12.70
CA ARG A 804 13.40 6.00 -13.06
C ARG A 804 14.31 7.21 -12.83
N GLU A 805 15.33 7.08 -12.00
CA GLU A 805 16.29 8.16 -11.78
C GLU A 805 16.70 8.82 -13.12
N GLN A 806 16.44 10.13 -13.22
CA GLN A 806 17.13 11.07 -14.11
C GLN A 806 17.16 10.72 -15.61
N CYS A 807 16.13 11.13 -16.34
CA CYS A 807 16.42 11.97 -17.50
C CYS A 807 16.67 13.38 -16.97
N SER A 808 17.93 13.83 -16.95
CA SER A 808 18.43 15.21 -16.67
C SER A 808 18.18 15.81 -15.25
N SER A 809 19.21 16.41 -14.64
CA SER A 809 19.27 17.16 -13.34
C SER A 809 18.29 18.38 -13.25
N PRO A 810 18.11 19.19 -12.16
CA PRO A 810 18.98 19.53 -10.97
C PRO A 810 18.17 19.71 -9.62
N PRO A 811 18.64 20.26 -8.43
CA PRO A 811 19.61 21.35 -8.14
C PRO A 811 20.76 21.00 -7.15
N PRO A 812 21.75 21.90 -7.00
CA PRO A 812 21.65 22.84 -5.87
C PRO A 812 21.85 24.28 -6.33
N PHE A 813 21.03 25.19 -5.81
CA PHE A 813 21.46 26.59 -5.66
C PHE A 813 21.92 26.73 -4.21
N PRO A 814 23.10 27.33 -3.95
CA PRO A 814 23.25 28.75 -4.18
C PRO A 814 24.64 29.25 -4.64
N LYS A 815 24.59 30.50 -5.15
CA LYS A 815 25.62 31.56 -5.26
C LYS A 815 26.13 31.88 -6.66
N SER A 816 25.70 33.07 -7.10
CA SER A 816 26.35 34.04 -7.99
C SER A 816 27.74 33.69 -8.56
N GLY A 817 27.86 33.65 -9.88
CA GLY A 817 29.12 33.71 -10.64
C GLY A 817 28.89 33.48 -12.15
N PRO A 818 29.64 34.13 -13.07
CA PRO A 818 29.35 34.08 -14.51
C PRO A 818 29.84 32.77 -15.16
N ALA A 819 29.16 32.36 -16.23
CA ALA A 819 29.43 31.14 -16.99
C ALA A 819 30.72 31.22 -17.86
N PRO A 820 31.39 30.08 -18.12
CA PRO A 820 32.25 29.91 -19.29
C PRO A 820 31.72 28.87 -20.30
N GLY A 821 31.82 29.20 -21.59
CA GLY A 821 31.56 28.34 -22.77
C GLY A 821 32.56 27.17 -22.93
N ALA A 822 32.50 26.31 -23.95
CA ALA A 822 32.30 26.57 -25.38
C ALA A 822 31.77 25.34 -26.16
N GLY A 823 31.00 25.57 -27.23
CA GLY A 823 30.57 24.56 -28.20
C GLY A 823 31.60 24.33 -29.33
N ILE A 824 31.58 23.15 -29.94
CA ILE A 824 32.48 22.75 -31.03
C ILE A 824 32.06 23.45 -32.35
N PRO A 825 32.94 24.16 -33.08
CA PRO A 825 32.62 24.80 -34.35
C PRO A 825 32.30 23.81 -35.48
N THR A 826 31.38 24.18 -36.36
CA THR A 826 30.84 23.39 -37.49
C THR A 826 31.83 23.07 -38.63
N ALA A 827 33.09 23.49 -38.56
CA ALA A 827 34.07 23.40 -39.65
C ALA A 827 35.39 22.69 -39.30
N CYS A 828 35.42 21.82 -38.29
CA CYS A 828 36.60 20.97 -38.04
C CYS A 828 36.64 19.76 -38.99
N SER A 829 37.83 19.27 -39.30
CA SER A 829 38.03 17.93 -39.88
C SER A 829 37.91 16.88 -38.75
N PRO A 830 37.42 15.66 -39.02
CA PRO A 830 37.38 14.60 -38.02
C PRO A 830 38.76 14.35 -37.34
N PHE A 831 39.88 14.55 -38.06
CA PHE A 831 41.22 14.38 -37.51
C PHE A 831 41.62 15.43 -36.45
N ASP A 832 40.92 16.58 -36.41
CA ASP A 832 41.17 17.67 -35.45
C ASP A 832 40.60 17.38 -34.05
N LEU A 833 39.83 16.29 -33.90
CA LEU A 833 39.28 15.85 -32.62
C LEU A 833 40.29 15.13 -31.74
N LYS A 834 41.47 14.77 -32.25
CA LYS A 834 42.50 14.10 -31.47
C LYS A 834 42.84 14.93 -30.22
N ASP A 835 42.82 14.27 -29.07
CA ASP A 835 43.00 14.83 -27.73
C ASP A 835 41.93 15.82 -27.23
N ARG A 836 40.82 16.00 -27.96
CA ARG A 836 39.67 16.80 -27.50
C ARG A 836 38.63 15.97 -26.77
N ILE A 837 37.91 16.61 -25.85
CA ILE A 837 36.75 16.05 -25.15
C ILE A 837 35.50 16.38 -25.97
N VAL A 838 34.73 15.35 -26.31
CA VAL A 838 33.45 15.49 -27.01
C VAL A 838 32.32 15.06 -26.09
N ASP A 839 31.28 15.88 -26.02
CA ASP A 839 30.06 15.62 -25.26
C ASP A 839 28.99 14.93 -26.12
N GLY A 840 28.06 14.22 -25.48
CA GLY A 840 26.97 13.53 -26.17
C GLY A 840 27.38 12.26 -26.91
N CYS A 841 28.52 11.66 -26.60
CA CYS A 841 28.94 10.38 -27.19
C CYS A 841 28.03 9.25 -26.70
N ARG A 842 27.44 8.48 -27.61
CA ARG A 842 26.48 7.40 -27.30
C ARG A 842 27.09 6.03 -27.52
N VAL A 843 26.87 5.05 -26.65
CA VAL A 843 27.21 3.65 -26.95
C VAL A 843 26.17 3.08 -27.93
N ASP A 844 26.61 2.63 -29.10
CA ASP A 844 25.71 2.02 -30.09
C ASP A 844 25.73 0.48 -30.05
N ALA A 845 26.86 -0.13 -29.69
CA ALA A 845 26.98 -1.59 -29.67
C ALA A 845 28.13 -2.06 -28.79
N HIS A 846 28.04 -3.31 -28.31
CA HIS A 846 29.16 -4.02 -27.67
C HIS A 846 29.59 -5.18 -28.55
N GLU A 847 30.89 -5.39 -28.66
CA GLU A 847 31.47 -6.51 -29.40
C GLU A 847 32.54 -7.19 -28.54
N ARG A 848 32.37 -8.48 -28.28
CA ARG A 848 33.33 -9.26 -27.49
C ARG A 848 34.39 -9.84 -28.43
N THR A 849 35.65 -9.47 -28.23
CA THR A 849 36.78 -9.92 -29.06
C THR A 849 37.76 -10.75 -28.25
N LYS A 850 38.68 -11.47 -28.92
CA LYS A 850 39.77 -12.23 -28.27
C LYS A 850 40.67 -11.38 -27.35
N LYS A 851 40.66 -10.04 -27.51
CA LYS A 851 41.47 -9.09 -26.72
C LYS A 851 40.69 -8.33 -25.65
N GLY A 852 39.38 -8.62 -25.48
CA GLY A 852 38.50 -7.94 -24.52
C GLY A 852 37.17 -7.46 -25.13
N LEU A 853 36.36 -6.77 -24.32
CA LEU A 853 35.13 -6.12 -24.77
C LEU A 853 35.45 -4.80 -25.50
N ARG A 854 35.06 -4.70 -26.77
CA ARG A 854 35.06 -3.44 -27.52
C ARG A 854 33.68 -2.81 -27.40
N ILE A 855 33.63 -1.56 -26.99
CA ILE A 855 32.39 -0.78 -26.93
C ILE A 855 32.44 0.21 -28.08
N ARG A 856 31.45 0.16 -28.97
CA ARG A 856 31.29 1.08 -30.09
C ARG A 856 30.52 2.31 -29.63
N PHE A 857 31.11 3.48 -29.80
CA PHE A 857 30.49 4.77 -29.51
C PHE A 857 30.20 5.55 -30.80
N ALA A 858 29.01 6.13 -30.88
CA ALA A 858 28.65 7.22 -31.75
C ALA A 858 29.13 8.53 -31.14
N VAL A 859 30.10 9.18 -31.78
CA VAL A 859 30.57 10.52 -31.42
C VAL A 859 29.86 11.52 -32.34
N PRO A 860 29.07 12.47 -31.80
CA PRO A 860 28.42 13.49 -32.61
C PRO A 860 29.46 14.47 -33.16
N PHE A 861 29.46 14.67 -34.49
CA PHE A 861 30.36 15.60 -35.17
C PHE A 861 29.62 16.41 -36.24
N GLY A 862 29.29 17.66 -35.92
CA GLY A 862 28.41 18.46 -36.76
C GLY A 862 27.04 17.78 -36.92
N GLN A 863 26.60 17.56 -38.17
CA GLN A 863 25.38 16.82 -38.49
C GLN A 863 25.58 15.30 -38.70
N VAL A 864 26.80 14.79 -38.51
CA VAL A 864 27.15 13.39 -38.80
C VAL A 864 27.57 12.67 -37.53
N THR A 865 27.29 11.37 -37.46
CA THR A 865 27.70 10.52 -36.32
C THR A 865 28.83 9.61 -36.75
N LEU A 866 29.96 9.64 -36.03
CA LEU A 866 31.13 8.80 -36.30
C LEU A 866 31.24 7.66 -35.28
N ALA A 867 31.65 6.47 -35.72
CA ALA A 867 31.77 5.30 -34.85
C ALA A 867 33.21 5.08 -34.34
N GLY A 868 33.42 5.11 -33.03
CA GLY A 868 34.69 4.79 -32.36
C GLY A 868 34.60 3.62 -31.39
N TYR A 869 35.75 3.14 -30.91
CA TYR A 869 35.87 2.05 -29.94
C TYR A 869 36.65 2.51 -28.70
N LEU A 870 36.26 2.03 -27.52
CA LEU A 870 37.05 2.28 -26.30
C LEU A 870 38.42 1.56 -26.37
N ALA A 871 39.48 2.26 -25.97
CA ALA A 871 40.76 1.62 -25.69
C ALA A 871 40.70 0.87 -24.33
N ASN A 872 40.55 -0.46 -24.43
CA ASN A 872 40.73 -1.50 -23.41
C ASN A 872 40.82 -1.09 -21.92
N GLN A 873 39.77 -1.35 -21.11
CA GLN A 873 39.88 -1.61 -19.66
C GLN A 873 38.81 -2.61 -19.16
N SER A 874 39.30 -3.73 -18.59
CA SER A 874 38.74 -4.80 -17.73
C SER A 874 37.24 -5.21 -17.70
N GLU A 875 37.00 -6.43 -17.18
CA GLU A 875 35.80 -7.30 -17.27
C GLU A 875 34.44 -6.76 -16.76
N ILE A 876 34.31 -5.47 -16.43
CA ILE A 876 33.08 -4.88 -15.84
C ILE A 876 32.42 -3.83 -16.76
N ALA A 877 32.94 -3.62 -17.97
CA ALA A 877 32.53 -2.49 -18.82
C ALA A 877 31.07 -2.56 -19.35
N SER A 878 30.47 -3.75 -19.54
CA SER A 878 29.08 -3.85 -20.05
C SER A 878 27.99 -3.48 -19.04
N GLN A 879 28.30 -3.52 -17.74
CA GLN A 879 27.38 -3.06 -16.69
C GLN A 879 27.46 -1.54 -16.48
N LYS A 880 28.64 -0.94 -16.75
CA LYS A 880 28.90 0.49 -16.58
C LYS A 880 28.51 1.30 -17.83
N TYR A 881 28.66 0.74 -19.02
CA TYR A 881 28.33 1.37 -20.30
C TYR A 881 27.44 0.41 -21.09
N PHE A 882 26.13 0.60 -21.09
CA PHE A 882 25.17 -0.20 -21.85
C PHE A 882 24.84 0.47 -23.19
N VAL A 883 24.34 -0.28 -24.17
CA VAL A 883 23.89 0.28 -25.46
C VAL A 883 22.83 1.35 -25.20
N GLY A 884 23.10 2.58 -25.65
CA GLY A 884 22.31 3.79 -25.39
C GLY A 884 22.88 4.74 -24.33
N TRP A 885 23.94 4.35 -23.60
CA TRP A 885 24.63 5.22 -22.64
C TRP A 885 25.18 6.48 -23.32
N LEU A 886 25.04 7.65 -22.70
CA LEU A 886 25.54 8.95 -23.17
C LEU A 886 26.57 9.51 -22.20
N GLY A 887 27.66 10.10 -22.70
CA GLY A 887 28.63 10.78 -21.86
C GLY A 887 29.73 11.52 -22.61
N LYS A 888 30.67 12.10 -21.85
CA LYS A 888 31.83 12.83 -22.36
C LYS A 888 33.00 11.87 -22.57
N MET A 889 33.69 11.99 -23.70
CA MET A 889 34.84 11.14 -24.03
C MET A 889 35.97 11.94 -24.66
N LYS A 890 37.23 11.58 -24.34
CA LYS A 890 38.42 12.11 -25.00
C LYS A 890 38.77 11.21 -26.19
N VAL A 891 38.92 11.79 -27.38
CA VAL A 891 39.38 11.03 -28.57
C VAL A 891 40.89 10.89 -28.49
N VAL A 892 41.43 9.67 -28.49
CA VAL A 892 42.86 9.43 -28.22
C VAL A 892 43.65 9.15 -29.49
N ASN A 893 43.09 8.40 -30.45
CA ASN A 893 43.81 8.09 -31.68
C ASN A 893 42.89 7.90 -32.89
N VAL A 894 43.35 8.35 -34.06
CA VAL A 894 42.65 8.22 -35.34
C VAL A 894 43.58 7.47 -36.29
N GLN A 895 43.32 6.19 -36.55
CA GLN A 895 44.10 5.41 -37.51
C GLN A 895 43.26 5.10 -38.75
N LYS A 896 43.81 5.44 -39.93
CA LYS A 896 43.24 5.13 -41.23
C LYS A 896 43.69 3.72 -41.63
N GLN A 897 42.89 2.70 -41.36
CA GLN A 897 43.09 1.36 -41.96
C GLN A 897 42.07 1.11 -43.07
N LYS A 898 42.52 0.41 -44.11
CA LYS A 898 41.82 0.20 -45.39
C LYS A 898 40.36 -0.26 -45.17
N ALA A 899 39.46 0.42 -45.89
CA ALA A 899 38.00 0.26 -46.00
C ALA A 899 37.08 0.77 -44.86
N HIS A 900 37.55 0.94 -43.61
CA HIS A 900 36.73 1.57 -42.55
C HIS A 900 37.58 2.43 -41.60
N GLN A 901 37.23 3.71 -41.43
CA GLN A 901 37.83 4.55 -40.38
C GLN A 901 37.40 4.05 -39.01
N THR A 902 38.34 3.65 -38.15
CA THR A 902 38.05 3.22 -36.78
C THR A 902 38.72 4.17 -35.79
N TRP A 903 37.93 4.73 -34.89
CA TRP A 903 38.36 5.75 -33.92
C TRP A 903 38.65 5.09 -32.57
N GLN A 904 39.69 5.52 -31.84
CA GLN A 904 39.92 5.08 -30.46
C GLN A 904 39.63 6.23 -29.49
N CYS A 905 38.74 5.97 -28.53
CA CYS A 905 38.33 6.92 -27.49
C CYS A 905 38.70 6.39 -26.10
N GLN A 906 38.97 7.29 -25.17
CA GLN A 906 39.18 7.00 -23.75
C GLN A 906 38.20 7.83 -22.93
N LEU A 907 37.65 7.23 -21.87
CA LEU A 907 36.76 7.92 -20.96
C LEU A 907 37.58 8.91 -20.10
N GLN A 908 37.04 10.09 -19.86
CA GLN A 908 37.46 10.89 -18.72
C GLN A 908 36.34 10.75 -17.69
N GLU A 909 36.62 10.14 -16.54
CA GLU A 909 35.66 10.15 -15.44
C GLU A 909 35.41 11.61 -15.01
N PRO A 910 34.17 11.98 -14.64
CA PRO A 910 33.86 13.32 -14.18
C PRO A 910 34.59 13.68 -12.88
#